data_AF-A0AAU1EKN5-F1
#
_entry.id   AF-A0AAU1EKN5-F1
#
_cell.length_a   1.000
_cell.length_b   1.000
_cell.length_c   1.000
_cell.angle_alpha   90.00
_cell.angle_beta   90.00
_cell.angle_gamma   90.00
#
_symmetry.space_group_name_H-M   'P 1'
#
loop_
_entity.id
_entity.type
_entity.pdbx_description
1 polymer ?
#
loop_
_entity_poly.entity_id
_entity_poly.type
_entity_poly.pdbx_seq_one_letter_code
_entity_poly.pdbx_strand_id
1 'polypeptide(L)'
;MRGCTADPLEHPDTRTAAQAAAVENLLRCWVRENDLAAPDHGTLRIPLPASGAILLVPVHYWSATGWHRFGLPHLAYAPEGAPPADAVTVAALLAREAAAAGTPTAADRSAHGEDGNVVRAAHGEDGGVGQAARTGTVVNVRDSADRTPSGTLAAAPLPFLPSPRTDHATAVPRRRAARTQDSPAGEGADLVGRVADSVRRTAVFIEDRREHPADTGDRFLAAEQALLLGHPLHPTPKGREGLSDAEGALYSPELRGSFPLHWMAVAPSVLASDSAWTERGRPVSAEQLTRRLAGPDLALPDGYAAALPLHPWQMRELKHRTETAALLNAGLLLDLGPLGDAWHPTSSVRTVHRSGAPAMLKLSLGLRITNSRRENLRKELHRGVEVHRLLRSGLCKEWQAVHPGFDIVRDPAWLAVDGPDGRPVQGLDVMIRHNPFGRADDAGCVAGLVSPRPHESADGRPLMRSRLTALVTGLAARTGRPRGAVAAEWFLRYLEHVVRPVLWLDSEAGIALEAHQQNTLLLLDADGWPIGGRYRDNQGYYFRASRRADLDARLPGIGEHSDTFVSDEVTDERFAYYLAINNVLGLIGAFGSQRLADERLLIAAYRRFLSDVATGPARLRTTMPALLLDSPVLRCKANLLTRLHGLDELVGPVDTQSVYVSISNPLHS
;
A
#
# COMPACT_ATOMS: atom_id res chain seq x y z
N MET A 1 -34.56 -27.73 2.14
CA MET A 1 -34.48 -26.34 2.61
C MET A 1 -33.55 -26.31 3.83
N ARG A 2 -32.50 -25.48 3.83
CA ARG A 2 -31.86 -25.05 5.09
C ARG A 2 -32.47 -23.68 5.43
N GLY A 3 -32.82 -23.45 6.69
CA GLY A 3 -33.48 -22.21 7.12
C GLY A 3 -32.58 -20.98 6.95
N CYS A 4 -33.15 -19.78 7.11
CA CYS A 4 -32.41 -18.52 7.01
C CYS A 4 -31.20 -18.53 7.98
N THR A 5 -30.01 -18.77 7.44
CA THR A 5 -28.76 -18.83 8.20
C THR A 5 -28.34 -17.41 8.55
N ALA A 6 -28.12 -17.15 9.84
CA ALA A 6 -27.52 -15.91 10.31
C ALA A 6 -26.16 -15.67 9.61
N ASP A 7 -25.78 -14.40 9.45
CA ASP A 7 -24.49 -14.06 8.85
C ASP A 7 -23.36 -14.70 9.68
N PRO A 8 -22.46 -15.51 9.07
CA PRO A 8 -21.36 -16.15 9.81
C PRO A 8 -20.43 -15.15 10.51
N LEU A 9 -20.41 -13.88 10.07
CA LEU A 9 -19.69 -12.78 10.73
C LEU A 9 -20.34 -12.35 12.06
N GLU A 10 -21.64 -12.59 12.23
CA GLU A 10 -22.44 -12.26 13.42
C GLU A 10 -22.48 -13.39 14.46
N HIS A 11 -21.62 -14.40 14.30
CA HIS A 11 -21.57 -15.54 15.21
C HIS A 11 -21.15 -15.14 16.65
N PRO A 12 -21.76 -15.73 17.71
CA PRO A 12 -21.42 -15.43 19.11
C PRO A 12 -19.98 -15.75 19.49
N ASP A 13 -19.42 -16.89 19.04
CA ASP A 13 -17.98 -17.13 19.13
C ASP A 13 -17.22 -16.25 18.14
N THR A 14 -16.27 -15.48 18.68
CA THR A 14 -15.41 -14.51 17.98
C THR A 14 -14.46 -15.19 16.99
N ARG A 15 -14.06 -16.45 17.24
CA ARG A 15 -13.16 -17.22 16.38
C ARG A 15 -13.84 -17.66 15.10
N THR A 16 -15.09 -18.13 15.19
CA THR A 16 -15.94 -18.45 14.03
C THR A 16 -16.22 -17.21 13.18
N ALA A 17 -16.51 -16.06 13.81
CA ALA A 17 -16.69 -14.80 13.09
C ALA A 17 -15.41 -14.35 12.35
N ALA A 18 -14.23 -14.51 12.98
CA ALA A 18 -12.93 -14.21 12.36
C ALA A 18 -12.56 -15.20 11.24
N GLN A 19 -12.87 -16.48 11.40
CA GLN A 19 -12.72 -17.50 10.35
C GLN A 19 -13.60 -17.15 9.13
N ALA A 20 -14.87 -16.77 9.36
CA ALA A 20 -15.76 -16.33 8.30
C ALA A 20 -15.23 -15.10 7.54
N ALA A 21 -14.71 -14.09 8.25
CA ALA A 21 -14.11 -12.91 7.64
C ALA A 21 -12.89 -13.25 6.76
N ALA A 22 -12.01 -14.13 7.24
CA ALA A 22 -10.82 -14.54 6.50
C ALA A 22 -11.16 -15.42 5.28
N VAL A 23 -12.10 -16.36 5.42
CA VAL A 23 -12.65 -17.15 4.30
C VAL A 23 -13.26 -16.24 3.24
N GLU A 24 -14.08 -15.26 3.64
CA GLU A 24 -14.72 -14.32 2.71
C GLU A 24 -13.67 -13.48 1.95
N ASN A 25 -12.61 -13.02 2.62
CA ASN A 25 -11.52 -12.26 1.98
C ASN A 25 -10.68 -13.13 1.02
N LEU A 26 -10.37 -14.38 1.39
CA LEU A 26 -9.67 -15.34 0.53
C LEU A 26 -10.47 -15.64 -0.75
N LEU A 27 -11.78 -15.88 -0.59
CA LEU A 27 -12.69 -16.17 -1.71
C LEU A 27 -12.93 -14.95 -2.59
N ARG A 28 -13.04 -13.73 -2.03
CA ARG A 28 -13.10 -12.49 -2.81
C ARG A 28 -11.83 -12.27 -3.62
N CYS A 29 -10.66 -12.50 -3.03
CA CYS A 29 -9.39 -12.49 -3.76
C CYS A 29 -9.43 -13.50 -4.91
N TRP A 30 -9.77 -14.76 -4.66
CA TRP A 30 -9.80 -15.80 -5.69
C TRP A 30 -10.79 -15.53 -6.82
N VAL A 31 -12.02 -15.15 -6.50
CA VAL A 31 -13.08 -14.83 -7.48
C VAL A 31 -12.66 -13.69 -8.38
N ARG A 32 -12.15 -12.58 -7.82
CA ARG A 32 -11.70 -11.43 -8.60
C ARG A 32 -10.42 -11.73 -9.38
N GLU A 33 -9.47 -12.46 -8.80
CA GLU A 33 -8.15 -12.68 -9.41
C GLU A 33 -8.16 -13.78 -10.49
N ASN A 34 -9.29 -14.47 -10.66
CA ASN A 34 -9.59 -15.40 -11.76
C ASN A 34 -10.83 -14.98 -12.60
N ASP A 35 -11.34 -13.75 -12.42
CA ASP A 35 -12.55 -13.19 -13.05
C ASP A 35 -13.78 -14.14 -13.10
N LEU A 36 -14.05 -14.86 -11.99
CA LEU A 36 -15.08 -15.90 -11.94
C LEU A 36 -16.49 -15.32 -12.05
N ALA A 37 -17.32 -15.93 -12.92
CA ALA A 37 -18.71 -15.55 -13.13
C ALA A 37 -19.65 -15.89 -11.95
N ALA A 38 -20.81 -15.24 -11.92
CA ALA A 38 -21.86 -15.50 -10.94
C ALA A 38 -22.47 -16.91 -11.11
N PRO A 39 -22.76 -17.66 -10.02
CA PRO A 39 -23.32 -19.00 -10.12
C PRO A 39 -24.84 -19.02 -10.31
N ASP A 40 -25.32 -19.82 -11.28
CA ASP A 40 -26.74 -19.95 -11.66
C ASP A 40 -27.67 -20.36 -10.51
N HIS A 41 -27.14 -21.03 -9.49
CA HIS A 41 -27.92 -21.69 -8.43
C HIS A 41 -27.52 -21.22 -7.01
N GLY A 42 -26.94 -20.02 -6.89
CA GLY A 42 -26.62 -19.41 -5.58
C GLY A 42 -25.51 -20.13 -4.78
N THR A 43 -24.84 -21.12 -5.39
CA THR A 43 -23.66 -21.81 -4.82
C THR A 43 -22.56 -21.76 -5.86
N LEU A 44 -21.47 -21.05 -5.58
CA LEU A 44 -20.29 -21.02 -6.42
C LEU A 44 -19.53 -22.34 -6.26
N ARG A 45 -19.24 -23.01 -7.38
CA ARG A 45 -18.46 -24.24 -7.46
C ARG A 45 -17.06 -23.90 -7.95
N ILE A 46 -16.07 -23.97 -7.07
CA ILE A 46 -14.66 -23.72 -7.41
C ILE A 46 -13.96 -25.07 -7.56
N PRO A 47 -13.67 -25.55 -8.79
CA PRO A 47 -12.82 -26.72 -8.99
C PRO A 47 -11.37 -26.38 -8.67
N LEU A 48 -10.68 -27.27 -7.95
CA LEU A 48 -9.28 -27.13 -7.56
C LEU A 48 -8.54 -28.42 -7.95
N PRO A 49 -8.28 -28.63 -9.26
CA PRO A 49 -7.74 -29.87 -9.79
C PRO A 49 -6.34 -30.21 -9.27
N ALA A 50 -5.45 -29.23 -9.05
CA ALA A 50 -4.14 -29.49 -8.45
C ALA A 50 -4.25 -30.04 -7.03
N SER A 51 -5.31 -29.65 -6.31
CA SER A 51 -5.66 -30.19 -4.99
C SER A 51 -6.49 -31.48 -5.01
N GLY A 52 -7.02 -31.89 -6.17
CA GLY A 52 -8.01 -32.99 -6.28
C GLY A 52 -9.35 -32.67 -5.59
N ALA A 53 -9.66 -31.38 -5.43
CA ALA A 53 -10.74 -30.90 -4.58
C ALA A 53 -11.75 -30.03 -5.35
N ILE A 54 -12.94 -29.82 -4.77
CA ILE A 54 -13.93 -28.87 -5.27
C ILE A 54 -14.59 -28.20 -4.06
N LEU A 55 -14.51 -26.87 -3.97
CA LEU A 55 -15.22 -26.09 -2.96
C LEU A 55 -16.62 -25.73 -3.48
N LEU A 56 -17.63 -25.95 -2.64
CA LEU A 56 -18.99 -25.48 -2.80
C LEU A 56 -19.20 -24.32 -1.82
N VAL A 57 -19.38 -23.12 -2.36
CA VAL A 57 -19.44 -21.87 -1.60
C VAL A 57 -20.85 -21.27 -1.70
N PRO A 58 -21.67 -21.27 -0.64
CA PRO A 58 -22.95 -20.58 -0.66
C PRO A 58 -22.75 -19.07 -0.90
N VAL A 59 -23.58 -18.46 -1.74
CA VAL A 59 -23.51 -17.02 -2.07
C VAL A 59 -24.68 -16.29 -1.41
N HIS A 60 -24.40 -15.53 -0.35
CA HIS A 60 -25.39 -14.67 0.31
C HIS A 60 -25.61 -13.36 -0.45
N TYR A 61 -24.60 -12.90 -1.19
CA TYR A 61 -24.68 -11.74 -2.07
C TYR A 61 -23.61 -11.83 -3.17
N TRP A 62 -24.00 -11.64 -4.43
CA TRP A 62 -23.06 -11.44 -5.52
C TRP A 62 -22.96 -9.95 -5.85
N SER A 63 -21.75 -9.41 -5.76
CA SER A 63 -21.45 -8.00 -6.06
C SER A 63 -20.97 -7.88 -7.50
N ALA A 64 -21.32 -6.78 -8.19
CA ALA A 64 -20.75 -6.43 -9.49
C ALA A 64 -19.35 -5.81 -9.35
N THR A 65 -18.95 -5.42 -8.13
CA THR A 65 -17.69 -4.72 -7.83
C THR A 65 -16.74 -5.53 -6.93
N GLY A 66 -16.96 -6.84 -6.79
CA GLY A 66 -16.08 -7.77 -6.06
C GLY A 66 -16.37 -7.91 -4.55
N TRP A 67 -17.35 -7.18 -4.00
CA TRP A 67 -17.71 -7.22 -2.58
C TRP A 67 -18.76 -8.30 -2.26
N HIS A 68 -18.58 -9.50 -2.82
CA HIS A 68 -19.47 -10.65 -2.57
C HIS A 68 -19.61 -10.93 -1.06
N ARG A 69 -20.76 -11.45 -0.62
CA ARG A 69 -20.93 -12.06 0.72
C ARG A 69 -21.09 -13.57 0.56
N PHE A 70 -20.31 -14.35 1.31
CA PHE A 70 -20.31 -15.80 1.21
C PHE A 70 -20.83 -16.46 2.49
N GLY A 71 -21.40 -17.66 2.34
CA GLY A 71 -21.55 -18.62 3.43
C GLY A 71 -20.30 -19.47 3.58
N LEU A 72 -20.26 -20.28 4.64
CA LEU A 72 -19.10 -21.15 4.90
C LEU A 72 -19.00 -22.25 3.81
N PRO A 73 -17.82 -22.46 3.20
CA PRO A 73 -17.65 -23.37 2.08
C PRO A 73 -17.53 -24.82 2.54
N HIS A 74 -17.94 -25.77 1.71
CA HIS A 74 -17.79 -27.21 1.95
C HIS A 74 -17.05 -27.89 0.80
N LEU A 75 -16.36 -29.01 1.07
CA LEU A 75 -15.80 -29.86 0.02
C LEU A 75 -16.91 -30.73 -0.60
N ALA A 76 -17.01 -30.75 -1.93
CA ALA A 76 -18.14 -31.34 -2.67
C ALA A 76 -18.38 -32.85 -2.45
N TYR A 77 -17.38 -33.57 -1.93
CA TYR A 77 -17.41 -35.01 -1.69
C TYR A 77 -17.10 -35.38 -0.22
N ALA A 78 -17.24 -34.42 0.71
CA ALA A 78 -17.09 -34.69 2.13
C ALA A 78 -18.27 -35.53 2.67
N PRO A 79 -18.07 -36.37 3.71
CA PRO A 79 -19.14 -37.11 4.36
C PRO A 79 -20.26 -36.20 4.89
N GLU A 80 -21.47 -36.75 5.02
CA GLU A 80 -22.57 -36.02 5.68
C GLU A 80 -22.21 -35.71 7.14
N GLY A 81 -22.47 -34.47 7.57
CA GLY A 81 -22.04 -33.95 8.87
C GLY A 81 -20.61 -33.42 8.93
N ALA A 82 -19.81 -33.50 7.86
CA ALA A 82 -18.49 -32.90 7.82
C ALA A 82 -18.55 -31.35 7.99
N PRO A 83 -17.61 -30.75 8.73
CA PRO A 83 -17.59 -29.30 8.94
C PRO A 83 -17.33 -28.53 7.64
N PRO A 84 -17.63 -27.22 7.60
CA PRO A 84 -17.15 -26.34 6.55
C PRO A 84 -15.62 -26.28 6.53
N ALA A 85 -15.03 -25.99 5.38
CA ALA A 85 -13.61 -25.68 5.25
C ALA A 85 -13.33 -24.31 5.87
N ASP A 86 -12.36 -24.26 6.78
CA ASP A 86 -11.94 -23.04 7.48
C ASP A 86 -10.93 -22.22 6.63
N ALA A 87 -10.52 -21.05 7.12
CA ALA A 87 -9.60 -20.18 6.37
C ALA A 87 -8.24 -20.83 6.12
N VAL A 88 -7.75 -21.65 7.05
CA VAL A 88 -6.49 -22.41 6.90
C VAL A 88 -6.62 -23.45 5.79
N THR A 89 -7.71 -24.21 5.79
CA THR A 89 -8.02 -25.21 4.74
C THR A 89 -8.18 -24.54 3.37
N VAL A 90 -8.95 -23.46 3.28
CA VAL A 90 -9.14 -22.70 2.04
C VAL A 90 -7.80 -22.13 1.55
N ALA A 91 -7.01 -21.51 2.42
CA ALA A 91 -5.70 -20.95 2.05
C ALA A 91 -4.75 -22.02 1.50
N ALA A 92 -4.67 -23.20 2.14
CA ALA A 92 -3.81 -24.29 1.68
C ALA A 92 -4.22 -24.84 0.30
N LEU A 93 -5.53 -24.97 0.06
CA LEU A 93 -6.07 -25.43 -1.23
C LEU A 93 -5.81 -24.41 -2.34
N LEU A 94 -6.06 -23.11 -2.09
CA LEU A 94 -5.85 -22.04 -3.08
C LEU A 94 -4.36 -21.80 -3.36
N ALA A 95 -3.49 -21.88 -2.34
CA ALA A 95 -2.03 -21.78 -2.52
C ALA A 95 -1.50 -22.89 -3.44
N ARG A 96 -1.95 -24.13 -3.22
CA ARG A 96 -1.56 -25.29 -4.04
C ARG A 96 -2.03 -25.15 -5.49
N GLU A 97 -3.23 -24.60 -5.70
CA GLU A 97 -3.77 -24.38 -7.05
C GLU A 97 -3.00 -23.30 -7.82
N ALA A 98 -2.70 -22.16 -7.17
CA ALA A 98 -1.90 -21.10 -7.77
C ALA A 98 -0.46 -21.55 -8.10
N ALA A 99 0.18 -22.32 -7.21
CA ALA A 99 1.51 -22.88 -7.46
C ALA A 99 1.53 -23.86 -8.65
N ALA A 100 0.43 -24.59 -8.88
CA ALA A 100 0.29 -25.45 -10.05
C ALA A 100 0.06 -24.64 -11.34
N ALA A 101 -0.78 -23.61 -11.29
CA ALA A 101 -1.02 -22.70 -12.43
C ALA A 101 0.26 -21.95 -12.87
N GLY A 102 1.18 -21.66 -11.93
CA GLY A 102 2.49 -21.07 -12.22
C GLY A 102 3.53 -22.04 -12.79
N THR A 103 3.21 -23.33 -12.98
CA THR A 103 4.15 -24.33 -13.52
C THR A 103 3.87 -24.57 -15.01
N PRO A 104 4.78 -24.18 -15.94
CA PRO A 104 4.57 -24.40 -17.37
C PRO A 104 4.38 -25.88 -17.70
N THR A 105 3.30 -26.18 -18.40
CA THR A 105 2.94 -27.56 -18.76
C THR A 105 3.91 -28.12 -19.79
N ALA A 106 3.89 -29.44 -20.02
CA ALA A 106 4.71 -30.03 -21.07
C ALA A 106 4.38 -29.49 -22.47
N ALA A 107 3.16 -28.99 -22.69
CA ALA A 107 2.71 -28.41 -23.97
C ALA A 107 3.39 -27.07 -24.28
N ASP A 108 3.63 -26.22 -23.27
CA ASP A 108 4.33 -24.94 -23.46
C ASP A 108 5.78 -25.15 -23.94
N ARG A 109 6.42 -26.23 -23.51
CA ARG A 109 7.81 -26.57 -23.89
C ARG A 109 7.94 -26.98 -25.35
N SER A 110 6.86 -27.45 -25.98
CA SER A 110 6.81 -27.75 -27.41
C SER A 110 6.51 -26.54 -28.30
N ALA A 111 6.20 -25.37 -27.74
CA ALA A 111 5.87 -24.15 -28.51
C ALA A 111 7.08 -23.22 -28.77
N HIS A 112 8.20 -23.42 -28.06
CA HIS A 112 9.40 -22.56 -28.15
C HIS A 112 10.68 -23.41 -28.34
N GLY A 113 10.57 -24.48 -29.12
CA GLY A 113 11.58 -25.55 -29.21
C GLY A 113 12.34 -25.67 -30.54
N GLU A 114 12.15 -24.78 -31.52
CA GLU A 114 12.79 -24.93 -32.84
C GLU A 114 13.03 -23.58 -33.54
N ASP A 115 14.22 -22.99 -33.35
CA ASP A 115 14.95 -22.25 -34.40
C ASP A 115 16.45 -22.08 -34.04
N GLY A 116 17.16 -23.20 -34.00
CA GLY A 116 18.55 -23.30 -33.55
C GLY A 116 19.58 -23.23 -34.68
N ASN A 117 19.87 -22.02 -35.19
CA ASN A 117 21.09 -21.61 -35.91
C ASN A 117 21.87 -22.70 -36.68
N VAL A 118 21.64 -22.81 -38.00
CA VAL A 118 22.45 -23.67 -38.91
C VAL A 118 23.14 -22.83 -39.98
N VAL A 119 24.48 -22.75 -39.91
CA VAL A 119 25.33 -22.20 -40.97
C VAL A 119 25.69 -23.30 -41.97
N ARG A 120 25.40 -23.09 -43.27
CA ARG A 120 26.03 -23.81 -44.40
C ARG A 120 25.97 -22.95 -45.68
N ALA A 121 26.80 -23.26 -46.67
CA ALA A 121 27.16 -22.35 -47.77
C ALA A 121 27.19 -23.00 -49.16
N ALA A 122 27.08 -22.14 -50.19
CA ALA A 122 27.24 -22.40 -51.64
C ALA A 122 26.16 -23.33 -52.28
N HIS A 123 25.73 -23.18 -53.54
CA HIS A 123 26.30 -22.57 -54.76
C HIS A 123 25.20 -22.01 -55.70
N GLY A 124 25.59 -21.26 -56.74
CA GLY A 124 24.83 -21.16 -58.01
C GLY A 124 24.16 -19.81 -58.33
N GLU A 125 24.74 -19.09 -59.31
CA GLU A 125 24.14 -18.54 -60.55
C GLU A 125 22.68 -18.03 -60.56
N ASP A 126 22.29 -16.95 -61.25
CA ASP A 126 22.86 -16.22 -62.40
C ASP A 126 22.36 -14.73 -62.43
N GLY A 127 22.70 -13.89 -63.44
CA GLY A 127 21.77 -12.83 -63.88
C GLY A 127 22.19 -11.34 -64.02
N GLY A 128 23.46 -10.99 -64.21
CA GLY A 128 23.99 -9.84 -64.99
C GLY A 128 23.46 -8.36 -64.97
N VAL A 129 24.43 -7.43 -65.21
CA VAL A 129 24.30 -6.03 -65.76
C VAL A 129 23.88 -4.89 -64.78
N GLY A 130 24.62 -3.74 -64.78
CA GLY A 130 24.24 -2.57 -63.93
C GLY A 130 25.04 -1.24 -64.01
N GLN A 131 26.34 -1.23 -64.35
CA GLN A 131 27.18 -0.05 -64.70
C GLN A 131 27.58 1.03 -63.62
N ALA A 132 28.75 1.65 -63.86
CA ALA A 132 29.14 3.05 -63.59
C ALA A 132 29.48 3.56 -62.15
N ALA A 133 30.66 3.14 -61.68
CA ALA A 133 31.68 3.87 -60.89
C ALA A 133 31.58 5.40 -60.63
N ARG A 134 32.12 5.81 -59.46
CA ARG A 134 33.33 6.67 -59.39
C ARG A 134 34.10 6.54 -58.06
N THR A 135 35.36 6.97 -58.06
CA THR A 135 36.39 6.70 -57.05
C THR A 135 36.90 7.96 -56.33
N GLY A 136 37.57 7.81 -55.17
CA GLY A 136 38.30 8.90 -54.52
C GLY A 136 38.93 8.52 -53.16
N THR A 137 40.21 8.10 -53.16
CA THR A 137 40.94 7.69 -51.94
C THR A 137 42.39 8.20 -51.93
N VAL A 138 42.75 9.00 -50.93
CA VAL A 138 44.13 9.36 -50.49
C VAL A 138 44.03 9.64 -48.98
N VAL A 139 44.71 9.06 -47.98
CA VAL A 139 46.03 8.37 -47.78
C VAL A 139 47.12 9.29 -47.17
N ASN A 140 47.31 9.17 -45.83
CA ASN A 140 48.53 9.41 -45.00
C ASN A 140 49.18 10.83 -45.06
N VAL A 141 49.92 11.33 -44.06
CA VAL A 141 51.13 10.79 -43.37
C VAL A 141 51.37 11.47 -42.00
N ARG A 142 52.06 10.73 -41.11
CA ARG A 142 52.90 11.01 -39.90
C ARG A 142 53.41 12.48 -39.66
N ASP A 143 54.00 12.90 -38.52
CA ASP A 143 54.84 12.20 -37.52
C ASP A 143 55.15 13.03 -36.24
N SER A 144 55.74 12.38 -35.22
CA SER A 144 56.79 12.86 -34.28
C SER A 144 56.61 14.02 -33.25
N ALA A 145 56.56 13.63 -31.95
CA ALA A 145 57.51 13.92 -30.85
C ALA A 145 57.83 15.39 -30.40
N ASP A 146 58.46 15.72 -29.25
CA ASP A 146 59.11 14.93 -28.16
C ASP A 146 59.21 15.75 -26.82
N ARG A 147 59.70 15.10 -25.74
CA ARG A 147 60.44 15.64 -24.55
C ARG A 147 59.73 16.41 -23.42
N THR A 148 59.57 15.67 -22.31
CA THR A 148 60.03 16.11 -20.96
C THR A 148 61.56 16.06 -20.83
N PRO A 149 62.15 16.83 -19.89
CA PRO A 149 62.94 16.20 -18.80
C PRO A 149 62.86 16.97 -17.45
N SER A 150 63.43 16.55 -16.30
CA SER A 150 63.69 15.23 -15.66
C SER A 150 64.25 15.51 -14.24
N GLY A 151 64.13 14.59 -13.26
CA GLY A 151 64.71 14.78 -11.92
C GLY A 151 64.54 13.58 -10.97
N THR A 152 65.57 12.74 -10.87
CA THR A 152 65.48 11.37 -10.29
C THR A 152 66.59 11.12 -9.25
N LEU A 153 66.45 10.08 -8.40
CA LEU A 153 67.48 9.16 -7.81
C LEU A 153 66.69 8.06 -7.02
N ALA A 154 66.74 6.74 -7.25
CA ALA A 154 67.82 5.70 -7.27
C ALA A 154 68.16 5.12 -5.87
N ALA A 155 68.54 3.84 -5.61
CA ALA A 155 68.64 2.54 -6.34
C ALA A 155 69.01 1.38 -5.33
N ALA A 156 68.90 0.05 -5.53
CA ALA A 156 68.20 -0.78 -6.54
C ALA A 156 67.75 -2.23 -6.11
N PRO A 157 68.60 -3.29 -5.87
CA PRO A 157 68.25 -4.65 -6.36
C PRO A 157 68.21 -5.87 -5.39
N LEU A 158 67.79 -7.03 -5.96
CA LEU A 158 67.35 -8.32 -5.35
C LEU A 158 68.47 -9.38 -5.08
N PRO A 159 68.13 -10.53 -4.45
CA PRO A 159 68.17 -11.82 -5.19
C PRO A 159 66.91 -12.72 -5.02
N PHE A 160 66.96 -13.99 -5.46
CA PHE A 160 65.81 -14.84 -5.88
C PHE A 160 65.61 -16.16 -5.09
N LEU A 161 64.34 -16.60 -4.94
CA LEU A 161 63.84 -17.99 -4.68
C LEU A 161 64.21 -18.71 -3.36
N PRO A 162 63.54 -19.84 -2.98
CA PRO A 162 62.41 -20.55 -3.62
C PRO A 162 61.14 -20.72 -2.73
N SER A 163 60.05 -21.22 -3.33
CA SER A 163 58.78 -21.55 -2.64
C SER A 163 58.76 -22.93 -1.98
N PRO A 164 58.14 -23.11 -0.80
CA PRO A 164 57.64 -24.40 -0.30
C PRO A 164 56.13 -24.57 -0.52
N ARG A 165 55.62 -25.80 -0.31
CA ARG A 165 54.24 -26.23 -0.58
C ARG A 165 53.27 -25.86 0.55
N THR A 166 52.00 -25.69 0.21
CA THR A 166 50.89 -25.67 1.17
C THR A 166 50.46 -27.10 1.53
N ASP A 167 50.50 -27.43 2.82
CA ASP A 167 49.84 -28.63 3.35
C ASP A 167 48.48 -28.29 4.00
N HIS A 168 47.63 -29.31 4.14
CA HIS A 168 46.20 -29.12 4.44
C HIS A 168 45.91 -28.70 5.89
N ALA A 169 45.27 -27.53 6.05
CA ALA A 169 44.44 -27.21 7.21
C ALA A 169 42.96 -27.19 6.80
N THR A 170 42.11 -27.94 7.49
CA THR A 170 40.70 -28.14 7.14
C THR A 170 39.84 -26.91 7.48
N ALA A 171 39.64 -26.05 6.48
CA ALA A 171 38.72 -24.92 6.58
C ALA A 171 37.27 -25.42 6.71
N VAL A 172 36.68 -25.29 7.90
CA VAL A 172 35.23 -25.47 8.10
C VAL A 172 34.49 -24.44 7.24
N PRO A 173 33.62 -24.86 6.30
CA PRO A 173 32.97 -23.92 5.40
C PRO A 173 31.99 -23.04 6.19
N ARG A 174 32.34 -21.76 6.35
CA ARG A 174 31.39 -20.72 6.78
C ARG A 174 30.18 -20.80 5.87
N ARG A 175 29.03 -21.20 6.41
CA ARG A 175 27.73 -21.11 5.72
C ARG A 175 27.49 -19.65 5.35
N ARG A 176 27.79 -19.31 4.08
CA ARG A 176 27.13 -18.19 3.41
C ARG A 176 25.64 -18.46 3.54
N ALA A 177 24.89 -17.54 4.15
CA ALA A 177 23.45 -17.59 4.10
C ALA A 177 23.03 -17.31 2.66
N ALA A 178 22.93 -18.38 1.86
CA ALA A 178 22.25 -18.31 0.59
C ALA A 178 20.83 -17.83 0.88
N ARG A 179 20.40 -16.75 0.21
CA ARG A 179 18.96 -16.50 0.09
C ARG A 179 18.40 -17.74 -0.57
N THR A 180 17.47 -18.41 0.11
CA THR A 180 16.63 -19.38 -0.56
C THR A 180 15.94 -18.65 -1.72
N GLN A 181 16.04 -19.22 -2.92
CA GLN A 181 14.94 -19.04 -3.86
C GLN A 181 13.82 -19.85 -3.23
N ASP A 182 12.93 -19.16 -2.52
CA ASP A 182 11.83 -19.82 -1.84
C ASP A 182 10.99 -20.55 -2.89
N SER A 183 10.78 -21.86 -2.68
CA SER A 183 10.02 -22.64 -3.63
C SER A 183 8.53 -22.31 -3.52
N PRO A 184 7.72 -22.52 -4.56
CA PRO A 184 6.26 -22.27 -4.49
C PRO A 184 5.56 -23.03 -3.35
N ALA A 185 6.13 -24.16 -2.91
CA ALA A 185 5.67 -24.90 -1.72
C ALA A 185 5.99 -24.18 -0.39
N GLY A 186 7.10 -23.44 -0.31
CA GLY A 186 7.44 -22.58 0.82
C GLY A 186 6.58 -21.32 0.88
N GLU A 187 6.35 -20.66 -0.27
CA GLU A 187 5.48 -19.49 -0.37
C GLU A 187 4.02 -19.82 0.01
N GLY A 188 3.54 -20.99 -0.41
CA GLY A 188 2.22 -21.50 0.02
C GLY A 188 2.12 -21.77 1.52
N ALA A 189 3.19 -22.28 2.15
CA ALA A 189 3.23 -22.49 3.61
C ALA A 189 3.27 -21.15 4.38
N ASP A 190 4.02 -20.17 3.89
CA ASP A 190 4.06 -18.80 4.42
C ASP A 190 2.67 -18.14 4.39
N LEU A 191 1.93 -18.26 3.28
CA LEU A 191 0.55 -17.77 3.20
C LEU A 191 -0.35 -18.41 4.27
N VAL A 192 -0.29 -19.73 4.46
CA VAL A 192 -1.13 -20.44 5.44
C VAL A 192 -0.82 -19.99 6.87
N GLY A 193 0.46 -19.81 7.23
CA GLY A 193 0.86 -19.25 8.52
C GLY A 193 0.32 -17.84 8.76
N ARG A 194 0.43 -16.97 7.75
CA ARG A 194 -0.11 -15.60 7.78
C ARG A 194 -1.63 -15.55 7.89
N VAL A 195 -2.35 -16.50 7.28
CA VAL A 195 -3.81 -16.61 7.41
C VAL A 195 -4.18 -16.98 8.85
N ALA A 196 -3.50 -17.95 9.45
CA ALA A 196 -3.75 -18.33 10.85
C ALA A 196 -3.51 -17.18 11.83
N ASP A 197 -2.41 -16.42 11.71
CA ASP A 197 -2.18 -15.23 12.55
C ASP A 197 -3.23 -14.12 12.29
N SER A 198 -3.61 -13.90 11.02
CA SER A 198 -4.65 -12.92 10.66
C SER A 198 -6.03 -13.28 11.25
N VAL A 199 -6.43 -14.55 11.24
CA VAL A 199 -7.67 -15.04 11.90
C VAL A 199 -7.58 -14.83 13.40
N ARG A 200 -6.49 -15.30 14.03
CA ARG A 200 -6.26 -15.23 15.48
C ARG A 200 -6.36 -13.79 16.00
N ARG A 201 -5.71 -12.84 15.33
CA ARG A 201 -5.77 -11.41 15.69
C ARG A 201 -7.15 -10.81 15.45
N THR A 202 -7.81 -11.16 14.34
CA THR A 202 -9.17 -10.69 14.04
C THR A 202 -10.18 -11.16 15.09
N ALA A 203 -10.04 -12.37 15.64
CA ALA A 203 -10.90 -12.85 16.73
C ALA A 203 -10.77 -11.96 17.98
N VAL A 204 -9.53 -11.69 18.42
CA VAL A 204 -9.24 -10.80 19.56
C VAL A 204 -9.75 -9.36 19.32
N PHE A 205 -9.70 -8.87 18.08
CA PHE A 205 -10.24 -7.54 17.72
C PHE A 205 -11.78 -7.49 17.72
N ILE A 206 -12.46 -8.61 17.46
CA ILE A 206 -13.92 -8.73 17.57
C ILE A 206 -14.32 -8.88 19.04
N GLU A 207 -13.51 -9.57 19.84
CA GLU A 207 -13.68 -9.79 21.28
C GLU A 207 -13.62 -8.48 22.08
N ASP A 208 -12.50 -7.73 21.99
CA ASP A 208 -12.35 -6.41 22.62
C ASP A 208 -13.47 -5.44 22.24
N ARG A 209 -13.97 -5.50 21.00
CA ARG A 209 -15.02 -4.60 20.51
C ARG A 209 -16.44 -5.04 20.85
N ARG A 210 -16.61 -6.24 21.39
CA ARG A 210 -17.86 -6.69 22.04
C ARG A 210 -17.83 -6.37 23.54
N GLU A 211 -16.70 -6.52 24.20
CA GLU A 211 -16.53 -6.20 25.63
C GLU A 211 -16.46 -4.69 25.89
N HIS A 212 -15.77 -3.96 25.01
CA HIS A 212 -15.56 -2.52 25.07
C HIS A 212 -16.12 -1.87 23.79
N PRO A 213 -17.44 -1.63 23.67
CA PRO A 213 -18.05 -1.10 22.45
C PRO A 213 -17.82 0.41 22.22
N ALA A 214 -17.54 1.18 23.28
CA ALA A 214 -17.40 2.64 23.22
C ALA A 214 -16.19 3.09 22.36
N ASP A 215 -16.40 4.00 21.40
CA ASP A 215 -15.32 4.66 20.67
C ASP A 215 -14.74 5.86 21.43
N THR A 216 -13.54 6.31 21.06
CA THR A 216 -12.90 7.46 21.70
C THR A 216 -13.61 8.78 21.36
N GLY A 217 -13.50 9.77 22.24
CA GLY A 217 -14.03 11.13 21.99
C GLY A 217 -13.26 11.95 20.95
N ASP A 218 -12.18 11.41 20.36
CA ASP A 218 -11.54 11.95 19.16
C ASP A 218 -12.09 11.18 17.95
N ARG A 219 -12.90 11.86 17.11
CA ARG A 219 -13.62 11.22 15.98
C ARG A 219 -12.66 10.70 14.91
N PHE A 220 -11.57 11.42 14.64
CA PHE A 220 -10.55 10.99 13.69
C PHE A 220 -9.84 9.73 14.19
N LEU A 221 -9.40 9.72 15.45
CA LEU A 221 -8.78 8.54 16.04
C LEU A 221 -9.74 7.33 16.07
N ALA A 222 -11.01 7.55 16.44
CA ALA A 222 -12.03 6.49 16.43
C ALA A 222 -12.22 5.89 15.02
N ALA A 223 -12.19 6.71 13.96
CA ALA A 223 -12.30 6.23 12.58
C ALA A 223 -11.04 5.46 12.11
N GLU A 224 -9.85 5.89 12.52
CA GLU A 224 -8.60 5.15 12.27
C GLU A 224 -8.55 3.80 12.99
N GLN A 225 -9.12 3.74 14.19
CA GLN A 225 -9.23 2.53 15.01
C GLN A 225 -10.45 1.66 14.62
N ALA A 226 -11.25 2.04 13.61
CA ALA A 226 -12.46 1.31 13.22
C ALA A 226 -12.24 0.13 12.25
N LEU A 227 -11.06 0.01 11.63
CA LEU A 227 -10.81 -0.95 10.55
C LEU A 227 -10.51 -2.37 11.08
N LEU A 228 -11.44 -3.01 11.81
CA LEU A 228 -11.20 -4.27 12.52
C LEU A 228 -10.90 -5.46 11.61
N LEU A 229 -11.62 -5.61 10.50
CA LEU A 229 -11.47 -6.74 9.56
C LEU A 229 -10.36 -6.52 8.52
N GLY A 230 -9.89 -5.27 8.37
CA GLY A 230 -8.83 -4.92 7.43
C GLY A 230 -9.31 -4.78 5.98
N HIS A 231 -8.38 -4.93 5.04
CA HIS A 231 -8.65 -4.79 3.61
C HIS A 231 -9.44 -6.02 3.10
N PRO A 232 -10.66 -5.85 2.55
CA PRO A 232 -11.58 -6.96 2.25
C PRO A 232 -11.24 -7.75 0.97
N LEU A 233 -10.18 -7.33 0.26
CA LEU A 233 -9.71 -7.90 -1.00
C LEU A 233 -8.19 -8.14 -0.91
N HIS A 234 -7.76 -8.73 0.21
CA HIS A 234 -6.39 -9.13 0.51
C HIS A 234 -6.43 -10.36 1.44
N PRO A 235 -5.59 -11.40 1.27
CA PRO A 235 -5.78 -12.68 1.95
C PRO A 235 -5.48 -12.66 3.46
N THR A 236 -4.53 -11.82 3.89
CA THR A 236 -3.98 -11.83 5.26
C THR A 236 -3.99 -10.44 5.91
N PRO A 237 -5.13 -9.71 5.91
CA PRO A 237 -5.16 -8.27 6.12
C PRO A 237 -4.85 -7.82 7.55
N LYS A 238 -4.81 -8.75 8.53
CA LYS A 238 -4.43 -8.52 9.93
C LYS A 238 -3.22 -9.34 10.39
N GLY A 239 -2.53 -10.05 9.49
CA GLY A 239 -1.27 -10.71 9.83
C GLY A 239 -0.21 -9.70 10.29
N ARG A 240 0.39 -9.94 11.46
CA ARG A 240 1.43 -9.09 12.08
C ARG A 240 2.52 -9.95 12.73
N GLU A 241 3.10 -10.85 11.95
CA GLU A 241 4.26 -11.63 12.36
C GLU A 241 5.40 -10.74 12.88
N GLY A 242 6.04 -11.18 13.95
CA GLY A 242 7.04 -10.38 14.67
C GLY A 242 6.48 -9.56 15.84
N LEU A 243 5.15 -9.45 15.98
CA LEU A 243 4.51 -8.98 17.22
C LEU A 243 4.12 -10.14 18.12
N SER A 244 4.62 -10.14 19.36
CA SER A 244 4.00 -10.88 20.48
C SER A 244 2.61 -10.33 20.79
N ASP A 245 1.85 -11.00 21.65
CA ASP A 245 0.47 -10.57 21.95
C ASP A 245 0.42 -9.34 22.88
N ALA A 246 1.40 -9.17 23.77
CA ALA A 246 1.56 -7.96 24.58
C ALA A 246 1.94 -6.73 23.73
N GLU A 247 2.89 -6.89 22.80
CA GLU A 247 3.18 -5.87 21.77
C GLU A 247 1.96 -5.65 20.86
N GLY A 248 1.19 -6.71 20.58
CA GLY A 248 -0.07 -6.66 19.84
C GLY A 248 -1.10 -5.74 20.50
N ALA A 249 -1.29 -5.82 21.81
CA ALA A 249 -2.21 -4.93 22.54
C ALA A 249 -1.79 -3.45 22.47
N LEU A 250 -0.49 -3.16 22.62
CA LEU A 250 0.03 -1.79 22.61
C LEU A 250 0.03 -1.15 21.22
N TYR A 251 0.39 -1.91 20.17
CA TYR A 251 0.65 -1.39 18.83
C TYR A 251 -0.51 -1.57 17.84
N SER A 252 -1.60 -2.23 18.22
CA SER A 252 -2.76 -2.44 17.32
C SER A 252 -3.78 -1.29 17.43
N PRO A 253 -4.11 -0.58 16.34
CA PRO A 253 -5.19 0.43 16.34
C PRO A 253 -6.56 -0.20 16.66
N GLU A 254 -6.78 -1.46 16.30
CA GLU A 254 -8.04 -2.17 16.53
C GLU A 254 -8.36 -2.30 18.03
N LEU A 255 -7.34 -2.55 18.85
CA LEU A 255 -7.41 -2.65 20.32
C LEU A 255 -7.27 -1.29 21.02
N ARG A 256 -7.39 -0.18 20.27
CA ARG A 256 -7.23 1.20 20.76
C ARG A 256 -5.87 1.46 21.44
N GLY A 257 -4.84 0.71 21.05
CA GLY A 257 -3.52 0.72 21.68
C GLY A 257 -2.87 2.11 21.80
N SER A 258 -1.89 2.22 22.70
CA SER A 258 -1.11 3.44 22.88
C SER A 258 0.24 3.14 23.53
N PHE A 259 1.25 3.96 23.23
CA PHE A 259 2.60 3.80 23.77
C PHE A 259 3.38 5.13 23.75
N PRO A 260 4.25 5.40 24.73
CA PRO A 260 5.24 6.47 24.61
C PRO A 260 6.22 6.15 23.48
N LEU A 261 6.73 7.18 22.80
CA LEU A 261 7.73 6.97 21.75
C LEU A 261 9.10 6.70 22.35
N HIS A 262 9.90 5.91 21.65
CA HIS A 262 11.31 5.69 22.00
C HIS A 262 12.14 6.79 21.34
N TRP A 263 13.06 7.42 22.07
CA TRP A 263 13.85 8.54 21.56
C TRP A 263 15.34 8.19 21.46
N MET A 264 16.00 8.81 20.49
CA MET A 264 17.42 8.65 20.25
C MET A 264 18.03 10.02 19.92
N ALA A 265 19.13 10.38 20.58
CA ALA A 265 19.90 11.57 20.23
C ALA A 265 20.78 11.26 19.01
N VAL A 266 20.81 12.19 18.04
CA VAL A 266 21.56 12.04 16.78
C VAL A 266 22.64 13.11 16.68
N ALA A 267 23.89 12.70 16.48
CA ALA A 267 25.02 13.62 16.32
C ALA A 267 24.95 14.37 14.98
N PRO A 268 25.41 15.64 14.90
CA PRO A 268 25.30 16.47 13.69
C PRO A 268 25.88 15.83 12.43
N SER A 269 26.94 15.02 12.55
CA SER A 269 27.67 14.41 11.43
C SER A 269 26.99 13.19 10.79
N VAL A 270 25.89 12.70 11.38
CA VAL A 270 25.09 11.57 10.85
C VAL A 270 23.61 11.91 10.73
N LEU A 271 23.23 13.15 11.05
CA LEU A 271 21.86 13.64 10.94
C LEU A 271 21.54 14.00 9.48
N ALA A 272 20.49 13.39 8.95
CA ALA A 272 19.85 13.82 7.71
C ALA A 272 18.47 14.40 8.02
N SER A 273 18.13 15.55 7.45
CA SER A 273 16.82 16.17 7.63
C SER A 273 16.45 17.08 6.46
N ASP A 274 15.15 17.36 6.33
CA ASP A 274 14.64 18.45 5.51
C ASP A 274 13.35 19.00 6.13
N SER A 275 13.04 20.26 5.85
CA SER A 275 11.78 20.89 6.25
C SER A 275 11.36 22.02 5.30
N ALA A 276 10.09 21.98 4.92
CA ALA A 276 9.34 23.11 4.37
C ALA A 276 8.21 23.57 5.33
N TRP A 277 8.22 23.11 6.59
CA TRP A 277 7.27 23.53 7.63
C TRP A 277 7.43 25.03 7.92
N THR A 278 6.32 25.76 7.99
CA THR A 278 6.35 27.20 8.35
C THR A 278 5.28 27.60 9.36
N GLU A 279 5.68 28.27 10.44
CA GLU A 279 4.79 28.85 11.43
C GLU A 279 4.76 30.37 11.29
N ARG A 280 3.57 30.95 11.07
CA ARG A 280 3.40 32.40 10.86
C ARG A 280 4.36 32.98 9.79
N GLY A 281 4.61 32.19 8.73
CA GLY A 281 5.52 32.52 7.63
C GLY A 281 7.01 32.24 7.88
N ARG A 282 7.43 31.89 9.10
CA ARG A 282 8.83 31.55 9.43
C ARG A 282 9.09 30.04 9.26
N PRO A 283 10.18 29.61 8.63
CA PRO A 283 10.59 28.20 8.63
C PRO A 283 10.80 27.64 10.04
N VAL A 284 10.52 26.35 10.22
CA VAL A 284 10.79 25.59 11.45
C VAL A 284 11.50 24.30 11.05
N SER A 285 12.61 23.97 11.71
CA SER A 285 13.42 22.80 11.34
C SER A 285 12.85 21.50 11.92
N ALA A 286 13.16 20.35 11.31
CA ALA A 286 12.62 19.06 11.74
C ALA A 286 13.07 18.65 13.16
N GLU A 287 14.25 19.10 13.57
CA GLU A 287 14.82 18.93 14.92
C GLU A 287 14.09 19.82 15.95
N GLN A 288 13.66 21.02 15.54
CA GLN A 288 12.83 21.89 16.37
C GLN A 288 11.42 21.30 16.54
N LEU A 289 10.83 20.74 15.48
CA LEU A 289 9.51 20.08 15.55
C LEU A 289 9.54 18.87 16.49
N THR A 290 10.49 17.95 16.30
CA THR A 290 10.60 16.74 17.13
C THR A 290 10.92 17.05 18.59
N ARG A 291 11.83 17.98 18.89
CA ARG A 291 12.11 18.44 20.26
C ARG A 291 10.85 19.01 20.94
N ARG A 292 10.00 19.77 20.21
CA ARG A 292 8.71 20.25 20.74
C ARG A 292 7.69 19.12 20.95
N LEU A 293 7.69 18.10 20.10
CA LEU A 293 6.78 16.95 20.21
C LEU A 293 7.14 16.01 21.37
N ALA A 294 8.43 15.89 21.71
CA ALA A 294 8.90 15.12 22.86
C ALA A 294 8.43 15.69 24.21
N GLY A 295 8.31 17.02 24.30
CA GLY A 295 7.96 17.73 25.53
C GLY A 295 9.18 18.34 26.25
N PRO A 296 8.96 19.06 27.36
CA PRO A 296 10.03 19.76 28.08
C PRO A 296 11.02 18.82 28.76
N ASP A 297 10.62 17.58 29.06
CA ASP A 297 11.42 16.60 29.79
C ASP A 297 12.55 15.98 28.94
N LEU A 298 12.53 16.15 27.62
CA LEU A 298 13.62 15.72 26.74
C LEU A 298 14.76 16.76 26.76
N ALA A 299 15.66 16.60 27.73
CA ALA A 299 16.98 17.20 27.69
C ALA A 299 17.85 16.47 26.65
N LEU A 300 18.17 17.15 25.53
CA LEU A 300 19.12 16.62 24.55
C LEU A 300 20.56 16.92 25.04
N PRO A 301 21.46 15.91 25.17
CA PRO A 301 22.81 16.15 25.67
C PRO A 301 23.67 16.98 24.72
N ASP A 302 24.72 17.61 25.26
CA ASP A 302 25.71 18.34 24.48
C ASP A 302 26.36 17.46 23.40
N GLY A 303 26.60 18.05 22.22
CA GLY A 303 27.15 17.35 21.06
C GLY A 303 26.12 16.69 20.14
N TYR A 304 24.84 16.60 20.53
CA TYR A 304 23.76 16.06 19.69
C TYR A 304 22.88 17.16 19.08
N ALA A 305 22.46 16.99 17.82
CA ALA A 305 21.68 17.98 17.08
C ALA A 305 20.17 17.80 17.22
N ALA A 306 19.71 16.54 17.16
CA ALA A 306 18.29 16.18 17.05
C ALA A 306 17.89 15.09 18.03
N ALA A 307 16.60 15.06 18.36
CA ALA A 307 15.93 13.96 19.05
C ALA A 307 15.05 13.21 18.04
N LEU A 308 15.43 11.98 17.70
CA LEU A 308 14.77 11.14 16.70
C LEU A 308 13.70 10.27 17.38
N PRO A 309 12.41 10.42 17.05
CA PRO A 309 11.35 9.54 17.52
C PRO A 309 11.34 8.22 16.73
N LEU A 310 11.30 7.11 17.46
CA LEU A 310 11.25 5.74 16.95
C LEU A 310 10.07 4.98 17.55
N HIS A 311 9.54 4.01 16.79
CA HIS A 311 8.58 3.06 17.32
C HIS A 311 9.31 2.08 18.28
N PRO A 312 8.81 1.79 19.50
CA PRO A 312 9.57 0.97 20.46
C PRO A 312 9.94 -0.43 19.94
N TRP A 313 9.03 -1.10 19.21
CA TRP A 313 9.35 -2.34 18.47
C TRP A 313 10.52 -2.17 17.48
N GLN A 314 10.54 -1.06 16.73
CA GLN A 314 11.58 -0.79 15.74
C GLN A 314 12.94 -0.61 16.42
N MET A 315 13.00 0.11 17.54
CA MET A 315 14.24 0.25 18.32
C MET A 315 14.72 -1.10 18.87
N ARG A 316 13.80 -2.00 19.29
CA ARG A 316 14.13 -3.36 19.75
C ARG A 316 14.85 -4.18 18.67
N GLU A 317 14.51 -4.00 17.39
CA GLU A 317 15.18 -4.64 16.25
C GLU A 317 16.46 -3.89 15.82
N LEU A 318 16.41 -2.55 15.73
CA LEU A 318 17.49 -1.71 15.22
C LEU A 318 18.80 -1.87 15.99
N LYS A 319 18.75 -1.99 17.32
CA LYS A 319 19.95 -2.16 18.18
C LYS A 319 20.76 -3.43 17.88
N HIS A 320 20.22 -4.35 17.10
CA HIS A 320 20.89 -5.58 16.66
C HIS A 320 21.37 -5.54 15.20
N ARG A 321 21.08 -4.46 14.45
CA ARG A 321 21.63 -4.23 13.10
C ARG A 321 23.06 -3.69 13.19
N THR A 322 23.95 -4.18 12.32
CA THR A 322 25.39 -3.86 12.32
C THR A 322 25.65 -2.35 12.23
N GLU A 323 24.87 -1.67 11.38
CA GLU A 323 24.99 -0.27 11.03
C GLU A 323 24.63 0.62 12.22
N THR A 324 23.46 0.39 12.82
CA THR A 324 23.00 1.12 14.02
C THR A 324 23.90 0.82 15.22
N ALA A 325 24.32 -0.44 15.41
CA ALA A 325 25.22 -0.82 16.50
C ALA A 325 26.61 -0.14 16.36
N ALA A 326 27.14 0.00 15.14
CA ALA A 326 28.36 0.74 14.89
C ALA A 326 28.23 2.24 15.25
N LEU A 327 27.10 2.87 14.90
CA LEU A 327 26.83 4.27 15.23
C LEU A 327 26.63 4.50 16.74
N LEU A 328 25.97 3.59 17.44
CA LEU A 328 25.85 3.60 18.91
C LEU A 328 27.22 3.44 19.59
N ASN A 329 28.03 2.47 19.14
CA ASN A 329 29.39 2.25 19.67
C ASN A 329 30.34 3.42 19.39
N ALA A 330 30.11 4.19 18.33
CA ALA A 330 30.84 5.42 18.01
C ALA A 330 30.33 6.66 18.77
N GLY A 331 29.27 6.55 19.57
CA GLY A 331 28.61 7.67 20.25
C GLY A 331 27.84 8.62 19.32
N LEU A 332 27.76 8.31 18.02
CA LEU A 332 27.07 9.13 17.00
C LEU A 332 25.54 9.02 17.12
N LEU A 333 25.07 7.95 17.75
CA LEU A 333 23.72 7.80 18.26
C LEU A 333 23.79 7.53 19.77
N LEU A 334 22.81 8.03 20.52
CA LEU A 334 22.66 7.75 21.95
C LEU A 334 21.20 7.42 22.26
N ASP A 335 20.96 6.30 22.94
CA ASP A 335 19.64 5.86 23.37
C ASP A 335 19.14 6.74 24.53
N LEU A 336 17.96 7.37 24.36
CA LEU A 336 17.30 8.19 25.39
C LEU A 336 16.12 7.46 26.07
N GLY A 337 15.78 6.24 25.63
CA GLY A 337 14.67 5.46 26.14
C GLY A 337 13.27 5.93 25.70
N PRO A 338 12.20 5.30 26.23
CA PRO A 338 10.82 5.73 26.03
C PRO A 338 10.50 6.99 26.86
N LEU A 339 9.92 8.02 26.23
CA LEU A 339 9.61 9.30 26.88
C LEU A 339 8.38 10.02 26.28
N GLY A 340 7.71 10.80 27.13
CA GLY A 340 6.58 11.66 26.77
C GLY A 340 5.21 10.97 26.86
N ASP A 341 4.17 11.71 26.47
CA ASP A 341 2.79 11.18 26.41
C ASP A 341 2.70 9.96 25.50
N ALA A 342 1.68 9.12 25.76
CA ALA A 342 1.33 8.04 24.85
C ALA A 342 0.82 8.59 23.50
N TRP A 343 1.28 7.95 22.42
CA TRP A 343 0.78 8.14 21.06
C TRP A 343 -0.02 6.92 20.64
N HIS A 344 -1.03 7.12 19.79
CA HIS A 344 -1.90 6.06 19.29
C HIS A 344 -1.56 5.69 17.84
N PRO A 345 -1.43 4.40 17.49
CA PRO A 345 -1.30 3.97 16.11
C PRO A 345 -2.62 4.24 15.36
N THR A 346 -2.50 4.67 14.10
CA THR A 346 -3.62 4.83 13.16
C THR A 346 -3.79 3.56 12.32
N SER A 347 -4.70 3.54 11.33
CA SER A 347 -4.96 2.36 10.49
C SER A 347 -3.75 1.84 9.69
N SER A 348 -2.69 2.65 9.54
CA SER A 348 -1.42 2.21 8.93
C SER A 348 -0.46 1.52 9.91
N VAL A 349 -0.81 1.42 11.20
CA VAL A 349 0.02 1.04 12.36
C VAL A 349 1.20 1.99 12.61
N ARG A 350 2.08 2.17 11.62
CA ARG A 350 3.32 2.98 11.72
C ARG A 350 3.14 4.49 11.79
N THR A 351 1.96 5.01 11.42
CA THR A 351 1.64 6.44 11.59
C THR A 351 0.92 6.61 12.91
N VAL A 352 1.43 7.45 13.79
CA VAL A 352 0.90 7.68 15.13
C VAL A 352 0.32 9.08 15.30
N HIS A 353 -0.73 9.18 16.13
CA HIS A 353 -1.52 10.37 16.43
C HIS A 353 -1.54 10.65 17.93
N ARG A 354 -1.56 11.93 18.31
CA ARG A 354 -1.85 12.41 19.67
C ARG A 354 -2.80 13.59 19.53
N SER A 355 -3.99 13.49 20.13
CA SER A 355 -5.04 14.52 20.02
C SER A 355 -4.51 15.90 20.44
N GLY A 356 -4.64 16.90 19.56
CA GLY A 356 -4.17 18.26 19.82
C GLY A 356 -2.67 18.51 19.60
N ALA A 357 -1.86 17.48 19.31
CA ALA A 357 -0.51 17.71 18.81
C ALA A 357 -0.56 18.27 17.38
N PRO A 358 0.30 19.24 16.99
CA PRO A 358 0.26 19.87 15.67
C PRO A 358 0.68 18.93 14.52
N ALA A 359 1.30 17.79 14.85
CA ALA A 359 1.80 16.82 13.89
C ALA A 359 1.47 15.37 14.30
N MET A 360 1.26 14.54 13.28
CA MET A 360 1.36 13.08 13.35
C MET A 360 2.80 12.66 12.96
N LEU A 361 3.23 11.47 13.36
CA LEU A 361 4.55 10.93 13.01
C LEU A 361 4.39 9.61 12.25
N LYS A 362 4.93 9.51 11.04
CA LYS A 362 5.00 8.27 10.25
C LYS A 362 6.38 7.65 10.46
N LEU A 363 6.45 6.74 11.42
CA LEU A 363 7.66 6.06 11.89
C LEU A 363 8.07 4.94 10.91
N SER A 364 9.35 4.58 10.89
CA SER A 364 9.77 3.31 10.27
C SER A 364 9.37 2.12 11.15
N LEU A 365 8.92 1.03 10.53
CA LEU A 365 8.45 -0.18 11.22
C LEU A 365 8.67 -1.43 10.35
N GLY A 366 9.73 -2.19 10.62
CA GLY A 366 10.18 -3.35 9.84
C GLY A 366 9.24 -4.57 9.78
N LEU A 367 8.07 -4.49 10.42
CA LEU A 367 7.01 -5.49 10.31
C LEU A 367 6.46 -5.57 8.88
N ARG A 368 6.16 -6.80 8.42
CA ARG A 368 5.33 -7.02 7.23
C ARG A 368 3.87 -6.74 7.58
N ILE A 369 3.30 -5.69 6.98
CA ILE A 369 1.88 -5.30 7.13
C ILE A 369 1.29 -5.21 5.73
N THR A 370 0.29 -6.06 5.47
CA THR A 370 -0.06 -6.50 4.12
C THR A 370 1.21 -6.88 3.34
N ASN A 371 1.29 -6.63 2.04
CA ASN A 371 2.36 -7.11 1.15
C ASN A 371 3.66 -6.27 1.21
N SER A 372 3.96 -5.57 2.32
CA SER A 372 5.22 -4.79 2.42
C SER A 372 5.77 -4.70 3.83
N ARG A 373 7.11 -4.65 3.95
CA ARG A 373 7.81 -4.20 5.18
C ARG A 373 7.67 -2.69 5.33
N ARG A 374 7.13 -2.21 6.45
CA ARG A 374 6.75 -0.79 6.61
C ARG A 374 7.86 0.12 7.17
N GLU A 375 9.09 -0.06 6.71
CA GLU A 375 10.14 0.96 6.87
C GLU A 375 9.87 2.14 5.89
N ASN A 376 10.34 3.34 6.21
CA ASN A 376 10.29 4.47 5.27
C ASN A 376 11.53 4.42 4.37
N LEU A 377 11.41 4.85 3.11
CA LEU A 377 12.55 5.00 2.21
C LEU A 377 12.89 6.48 2.01
N ARG A 378 14.18 6.83 1.94
CA ARG A 378 14.64 8.23 1.82
C ARG A 378 13.96 8.99 0.66
N LYS A 379 13.75 8.34 -0.50
CA LYS A 379 13.06 8.96 -1.65
C LYS A 379 11.61 9.37 -1.35
N GLU A 380 10.91 8.62 -0.49
CA GLU A 380 9.56 8.94 -0.03
C GLU A 380 9.55 10.13 0.93
N LEU A 381 10.62 10.28 1.73
CA LEU A 381 10.78 11.44 2.60
C LEU A 381 10.93 12.72 1.77
N HIS A 382 11.80 12.71 0.76
CA HIS A 382 11.93 13.81 -0.20
C HIS A 382 10.58 14.09 -0.91
N ARG A 383 9.87 13.06 -1.37
CA ARG A 383 8.55 13.17 -2.04
C ARG A 383 7.54 13.98 -1.23
N GLY A 384 7.47 13.77 0.09
CA GLY A 384 6.56 14.53 0.97
C GLY A 384 6.84 16.03 0.98
N VAL A 385 8.13 16.40 1.12
CA VAL A 385 8.56 17.80 1.20
C VAL A 385 8.51 18.48 -0.17
N GLU A 386 8.90 17.78 -1.24
CA GLU A 386 8.76 18.23 -2.63
C GLU A 386 7.31 18.54 -2.97
N VAL A 387 6.36 17.66 -2.63
CA VAL A 387 4.93 17.91 -2.84
C VAL A 387 4.45 19.10 -2.00
N HIS A 388 4.88 19.24 -0.73
CA HIS A 388 4.55 20.42 0.07
C HIS A 388 5.09 21.73 -0.54
N ARG A 389 6.30 21.71 -1.11
CA ARG A 389 6.89 22.85 -1.84
C ARG A 389 6.11 23.17 -3.11
N LEU A 390 5.81 22.16 -3.93
CA LEU A 390 5.06 22.32 -5.18
C LEU A 390 3.68 22.94 -4.93
N LEU A 391 2.95 22.44 -3.94
CA LEU A 391 1.64 22.96 -3.56
C LEU A 391 1.69 24.45 -3.19
N ARG A 392 2.81 24.93 -2.61
CA ARG A 392 3.04 26.33 -2.25
C ARG A 392 3.41 27.24 -3.43
N SER A 393 3.77 26.71 -4.60
CA SER A 393 4.07 27.50 -5.81
C SER A 393 2.88 28.35 -6.28
N GLY A 394 1.66 27.85 -6.05
CA GLY A 394 0.40 28.41 -6.54
C GLY A 394 -0.69 27.35 -6.60
N LEU A 395 -0.32 26.11 -6.92
CA LEU A 395 -1.21 24.98 -7.16
C LEU A 395 -2.24 24.72 -6.04
N CYS A 396 -1.87 24.90 -4.76
CA CYS A 396 -2.82 24.81 -3.65
C CYS A 396 -3.95 25.85 -3.72
N LYS A 397 -3.66 27.08 -4.16
CA LYS A 397 -4.66 28.15 -4.30
C LYS A 397 -5.55 27.90 -5.51
N GLU A 398 -4.95 27.46 -6.62
CA GLU A 398 -5.66 27.06 -7.84
C GLU A 398 -6.67 25.94 -7.52
N TRP A 399 -6.24 24.92 -6.79
CA TRP A 399 -7.10 23.81 -6.37
C TRP A 399 -8.20 24.25 -5.39
N GLN A 400 -7.85 24.98 -4.33
CA GLN A 400 -8.82 25.44 -3.32
C GLN A 400 -9.84 26.45 -3.87
N ALA A 401 -9.54 27.16 -4.96
CA ALA A 401 -10.50 28.04 -5.64
C ALA A 401 -11.62 27.27 -6.37
N VAL A 402 -11.35 26.03 -6.82
CA VAL A 402 -12.32 25.17 -7.52
C VAL A 402 -12.95 24.14 -6.57
N HIS A 403 -12.17 23.62 -5.62
CA HIS A 403 -12.55 22.52 -4.73
C HIS A 403 -12.21 22.81 -3.26
N PRO A 404 -12.77 23.85 -2.63
CA PRO A 404 -12.43 24.27 -1.25
C PRO A 404 -12.72 23.21 -0.17
N GLY A 405 -13.59 22.24 -0.46
CA GLY A 405 -13.88 21.11 0.42
C GLY A 405 -12.76 20.05 0.49
N PHE A 406 -11.82 20.02 -0.47
CA PHE A 406 -10.80 18.99 -0.57
C PHE A 406 -9.38 19.53 -0.33
N ASP A 407 -8.49 18.72 0.25
CA ASP A 407 -7.06 19.04 0.36
C ASP A 407 -6.19 17.79 0.59
N ILE A 408 -4.87 17.97 0.76
CA ILE A 408 -3.94 16.90 1.16
C ILE A 408 -3.43 17.15 2.59
N VAL A 409 -3.41 16.10 3.43
CA VAL A 409 -2.69 16.09 4.71
C VAL A 409 -1.18 16.09 4.41
N ARG A 410 -0.55 17.26 4.58
CA ARG A 410 0.83 17.50 4.12
C ARG A 410 1.89 16.76 4.96
N ASP A 411 2.99 16.42 4.29
CA ASP A 411 4.17 15.75 4.85
C ASP A 411 5.44 16.64 4.70
N PRO A 412 5.50 17.81 5.37
CA PRO A 412 6.46 18.88 5.06
C PRO A 412 7.87 18.72 5.63
N ALA A 413 8.16 17.76 6.50
CA ALA A 413 9.45 17.70 7.21
C ALA A 413 9.80 16.27 7.66
N TRP A 414 11.08 15.92 7.73
CA TRP A 414 11.52 14.60 8.17
C TRP A 414 12.88 14.63 8.88
N LEU A 415 13.13 13.58 9.66
CA LEU A 415 14.45 13.24 10.21
C LEU A 415 14.84 11.83 9.79
N ALA A 416 16.13 11.60 9.62
CA ALA A 416 16.73 10.30 9.38
C ALA A 416 18.20 10.29 9.82
N VAL A 417 18.85 9.14 9.62
CA VAL A 417 20.26 8.93 9.94
C VAL A 417 20.98 8.39 8.72
N ASP A 418 22.16 8.94 8.44
CA ASP A 418 23.07 8.46 7.40
C ASP A 418 24.33 7.85 8.05
N GLY A 419 24.92 6.85 7.39
CA GLY A 419 26.18 6.25 7.81
C GLY A 419 27.36 7.20 7.58
N PRO A 420 28.55 6.90 8.14
CA PRO A 420 29.76 7.68 7.90
C PRO A 420 30.23 7.68 6.43
N ASP A 421 29.64 6.84 5.58
CA ASP A 421 29.81 6.80 4.12
C ASP A 421 28.75 7.63 3.35
N GLY A 422 27.89 8.36 4.06
CA GLY A 422 26.83 9.20 3.50
C GLY A 422 25.60 8.44 3.00
N ARG A 423 25.38 7.18 3.42
CA ARG A 423 24.25 6.36 2.97
C ARG A 423 23.12 6.23 4.01
N PRO A 424 21.83 6.27 3.61
CA PRO A 424 20.70 6.08 4.52
C PRO A 424 20.75 4.78 5.33
N VAL A 425 20.67 4.91 6.67
CA VAL A 425 20.58 3.78 7.60
C VAL A 425 19.13 3.37 7.76
N GLN A 426 18.73 2.36 6.97
CA GLN A 426 17.34 1.92 6.86
C GLN A 426 16.68 1.61 8.20
N GLY A 427 15.50 2.21 8.40
CA GLY A 427 14.64 1.95 9.55
C GLY A 427 14.76 2.99 10.67
N LEU A 428 15.65 3.99 10.55
CA LEU A 428 15.72 5.18 11.41
C LEU A 428 14.93 6.38 10.84
N ASP A 429 14.55 6.32 9.55
CA ASP A 429 13.79 7.35 8.82
C ASP A 429 12.37 7.61 9.41
N VAL A 430 12.02 8.87 9.69
CA VAL A 430 10.69 9.31 10.17
C VAL A 430 10.17 10.55 9.42
N MET A 431 8.91 10.50 8.97
CA MET A 431 8.20 11.63 8.35
C MET A 431 7.28 12.33 9.37
N ILE A 432 7.33 13.66 9.40
CA ILE A 432 6.54 14.54 10.26
C ILE A 432 5.36 15.10 9.43
N ARG A 433 4.16 14.64 9.75
CA ARG A 433 2.91 14.93 9.02
C ARG A 433 2.12 16.03 9.72
N HIS A 434 1.54 16.98 8.99
CA HIS A 434 0.56 17.92 9.57
C HIS A 434 -0.59 17.15 10.25
N ASN A 435 -1.02 17.59 11.44
CA ASN A 435 -2.26 17.12 12.05
C ASN A 435 -3.34 18.22 11.96
N PRO A 436 -4.19 18.22 10.92
CA PRO A 436 -5.22 19.22 10.73
C PRO A 436 -6.52 18.93 11.51
N PHE A 437 -6.58 17.86 12.32
CA PHE A 437 -7.82 17.35 12.89
C PHE A 437 -7.99 17.75 14.37
N GLY A 438 -9.03 18.55 14.64
CA GLY A 438 -9.58 18.75 15.97
C GLY A 438 -10.38 17.52 16.44
N ARG A 439 -10.52 17.34 17.76
CA ARG A 439 -11.16 16.14 18.36
C ARG A 439 -12.61 15.92 17.90
N ALA A 440 -13.31 16.99 17.57
CA ALA A 440 -14.69 16.97 17.11
C ALA A 440 -14.84 16.88 15.58
N ASP A 441 -13.76 17.04 14.82
CA ASP A 441 -13.81 17.04 13.36
C ASP A 441 -14.16 15.64 12.85
N ASP A 442 -15.22 15.54 12.07
CA ASP A 442 -15.69 14.26 11.55
C ASP A 442 -14.94 13.86 10.27
N ALA A 443 -13.64 13.62 10.45
CA ALA A 443 -12.70 13.14 9.45
C ALA A 443 -12.42 11.65 9.66
N GLY A 444 -12.54 10.81 8.62
CA GLY A 444 -12.25 9.38 8.77
C GLY A 444 -11.93 8.67 7.46
N CYS A 445 -11.02 7.69 7.49
CA CYS A 445 -10.67 6.93 6.29
C CYS A 445 -11.86 6.11 5.77
N VAL A 446 -12.04 6.09 4.45
CA VAL A 446 -13.17 5.39 3.82
C VAL A 446 -13.14 3.89 4.16
N ALA A 447 -11.96 3.29 4.32
CA ALA A 447 -11.81 1.90 4.75
C ALA A 447 -12.44 1.64 6.14
N GLY A 448 -12.17 2.50 7.13
CA GLY A 448 -12.78 2.41 8.47
C GLY A 448 -14.27 2.75 8.48
N LEU A 449 -14.71 3.63 7.57
CA LEU A 449 -16.12 3.99 7.38
C LEU A 449 -16.98 2.81 6.88
N VAL A 450 -16.47 2.03 5.92
CA VAL A 450 -17.20 0.92 5.29
C VAL A 450 -17.04 -0.43 6.00
N SER A 451 -16.00 -0.62 6.80
CA SER A 451 -15.73 -1.88 7.50
C SER A 451 -16.81 -2.20 8.55
N PRO A 452 -17.42 -3.40 8.54
CA PRO A 452 -18.30 -3.83 9.62
C PRO A 452 -17.57 -4.00 10.95
N ARG A 453 -18.19 -3.53 12.04
CA ARG A 453 -17.73 -3.73 13.42
C ARG A 453 -18.84 -4.32 14.29
N PRO A 454 -18.51 -4.95 15.44
CA PRO A 454 -19.50 -5.27 16.45
C PRO A 454 -20.30 -4.04 16.85
N HIS A 455 -21.61 -4.23 17.02
CA HIS A 455 -22.55 -3.22 17.49
C HIS A 455 -23.53 -3.88 18.46
N GLU A 456 -23.87 -3.19 19.54
CA GLU A 456 -24.92 -3.64 20.45
C GLU A 456 -26.27 -3.66 19.74
N SER A 457 -27.03 -4.74 19.94
CA SER A 457 -28.40 -4.88 19.46
C SER A 457 -29.37 -4.84 20.64
N ALA A 458 -30.62 -4.46 20.37
CA ALA A 458 -31.66 -4.37 21.40
C ALA A 458 -32.08 -5.74 21.98
N ASP A 459 -31.73 -6.84 21.32
CA ASP A 459 -31.98 -8.22 21.77
C ASP A 459 -30.71 -8.98 22.19
N GLY A 460 -29.59 -8.26 22.37
CA GLY A 460 -28.34 -8.82 22.90
C GLY A 460 -27.58 -9.75 21.95
N ARG A 461 -28.02 -9.89 20.70
CA ARG A 461 -27.33 -10.67 19.66
C ARG A 461 -26.15 -9.89 19.07
N PRO A 462 -25.04 -10.53 18.68
CA PRO A 462 -23.99 -9.82 17.95
C PRO A 462 -24.52 -9.32 16.61
N LEU A 463 -24.32 -8.03 16.33
CA LEU A 463 -24.61 -7.42 15.03
C LEU A 463 -23.32 -6.86 14.44
N MET A 464 -23.10 -7.00 13.13
CA MET A 464 -21.90 -6.51 12.45
C MET A 464 -22.25 -5.37 11.48
N ARG A 465 -22.04 -4.14 11.95
CA ARG A 465 -22.50 -2.91 11.28
C ARG A 465 -21.34 -1.97 10.96
N SER A 466 -21.28 -1.46 9.73
CA SER A 466 -20.33 -0.38 9.39
C SER A 466 -20.85 0.99 9.81
N ARG A 467 -19.94 1.97 9.86
CA ARG A 467 -20.31 3.36 10.10
C ARG A 467 -21.14 3.93 8.95
N LEU A 468 -20.84 3.57 7.69
CA LEU A 468 -21.67 3.91 6.53
C LEU A 468 -23.13 3.46 6.72
N THR A 469 -23.34 2.22 7.16
CA THR A 469 -24.68 1.65 7.38
C THR A 469 -25.42 2.32 8.54
N ALA A 470 -24.71 2.81 9.57
CA ALA A 470 -25.32 3.64 10.61
C ALA A 470 -25.75 5.01 10.07
N LEU A 471 -24.85 5.74 9.40
CA LEU A 471 -25.10 7.07 8.85
C LEU A 471 -26.26 7.09 7.85
N VAL A 472 -26.22 6.22 6.84
CA VAL A 472 -27.24 6.16 5.76
C VAL A 472 -28.61 5.76 6.31
N THR A 473 -28.67 4.90 7.34
CA THR A 473 -29.93 4.56 8.01
C THR A 473 -30.46 5.74 8.84
N GLY A 474 -29.58 6.44 9.59
CA GLY A 474 -29.96 7.60 10.37
C GLY A 474 -30.45 8.78 9.52
N LEU A 475 -29.77 9.03 8.39
CA LEU A 475 -30.19 10.03 7.40
C LEU A 475 -31.54 9.68 6.76
N ALA A 476 -31.78 8.42 6.41
CA ALA A 476 -33.08 7.98 5.91
C ALA A 476 -34.20 8.17 6.93
N ALA A 477 -33.95 7.85 8.21
CA ALA A 477 -34.90 8.07 9.29
C ALA A 477 -35.20 9.57 9.53
N ARG A 478 -34.17 10.44 9.59
CA ARG A 478 -34.36 11.88 9.82
C ARG A 478 -34.99 12.63 8.63
N THR A 479 -34.72 12.20 7.40
CA THR A 479 -35.27 12.85 6.18
C THR A 479 -36.59 12.26 5.70
N GLY A 480 -37.04 11.13 6.27
CA GLY A 480 -38.24 10.40 5.83
C GLY A 480 -38.13 9.80 4.41
N ARG A 481 -36.92 9.80 3.81
CA ARG A 481 -36.69 9.38 2.41
C ARG A 481 -36.29 7.90 2.32
N PRO A 482 -36.63 7.20 1.22
CA PRO A 482 -36.20 5.82 0.99
C PRO A 482 -34.67 5.67 1.08
N ARG A 483 -34.20 4.63 1.79
CA ARG A 483 -32.77 4.40 2.06
C ARG A 483 -31.89 4.44 0.81
N GLY A 484 -32.35 3.84 -0.29
CA GLY A 484 -31.61 3.85 -1.57
C GLY A 484 -31.46 5.25 -2.19
N ALA A 485 -32.44 6.14 -2.01
CA ALA A 485 -32.36 7.52 -2.51
C ALA A 485 -31.38 8.37 -1.68
N VAL A 486 -31.35 8.15 -0.36
CA VAL A 486 -30.37 8.76 0.55
C VAL A 486 -28.96 8.25 0.28
N ALA A 487 -28.80 6.94 0.07
CA ALA A 487 -27.54 6.31 -0.32
C ALA A 487 -27.01 6.85 -1.66
N ALA A 488 -27.88 6.99 -2.67
CA ALA A 488 -27.51 7.55 -3.96
C ALA A 488 -27.08 9.02 -3.87
N GLU A 489 -27.78 9.86 -3.10
CA GLU A 489 -27.36 11.25 -2.87
C GLU A 489 -26.03 11.32 -2.11
N TRP A 490 -25.87 10.52 -1.05
CA TRP A 490 -24.63 10.44 -0.28
C TRP A 490 -23.46 10.06 -1.19
N PHE A 491 -23.65 9.07 -2.06
CA PHE A 491 -22.64 8.65 -3.05
C PHE A 491 -22.36 9.74 -4.10
N LEU A 492 -23.36 10.46 -4.60
CA LEU A 492 -23.14 11.59 -5.52
C LEU A 492 -22.35 12.73 -4.86
N ARG A 493 -22.63 13.06 -3.60
CA ARG A 493 -21.83 14.02 -2.82
C ARG A 493 -20.40 13.53 -2.62
N TYR A 494 -20.18 12.23 -2.44
CA TYR A 494 -18.85 11.63 -2.38
C TYR A 494 -18.08 11.80 -3.71
N LEU A 495 -18.72 11.50 -4.85
CA LEU A 495 -18.09 11.71 -6.16
C LEU A 495 -17.69 13.18 -6.37
N GLU A 496 -18.57 14.12 -6.04
CA GLU A 496 -18.32 15.56 -6.24
C GLU A 496 -17.28 16.15 -5.26
N HIS A 497 -17.32 15.77 -3.98
CA HIS A 497 -16.46 16.36 -2.95
C HIS A 497 -15.14 15.59 -2.71
N VAL A 498 -14.96 14.40 -3.30
CA VAL A 498 -13.78 13.54 -3.10
C VAL A 498 -13.17 13.07 -4.42
N VAL A 499 -13.97 12.65 -5.41
CA VAL A 499 -13.45 12.09 -6.67
C VAL A 499 -13.12 13.18 -7.69
N ARG A 500 -14.01 14.15 -7.93
CA ARG A 500 -13.72 15.25 -8.88
C ARG A 500 -12.46 16.05 -8.50
N PRO A 501 -12.19 16.40 -7.22
CA PRO A 501 -10.97 17.11 -6.84
C PRO A 501 -9.68 16.33 -7.14
N VAL A 502 -9.72 15.00 -7.06
CA VAL A 502 -8.57 14.14 -7.36
C VAL A 502 -8.35 14.00 -8.86
N LEU A 503 -9.43 13.90 -9.66
CA LEU A 503 -9.37 13.95 -11.13
C LEU A 503 -8.94 15.34 -11.64
N TRP A 504 -9.27 16.42 -10.92
CA TRP A 504 -8.84 17.79 -11.24
C TRP A 504 -7.32 17.95 -11.10
N LEU A 505 -6.73 17.38 -10.05
CA LEU A 505 -5.27 17.43 -9.85
C LEU A 505 -4.52 16.69 -10.98
N ASP A 506 -5.03 15.55 -11.43
CA ASP A 506 -4.51 14.82 -12.59
C ASP A 506 -4.62 15.64 -13.87
N SER A 507 -5.79 16.25 -14.12
CA SER A 507 -6.08 17.12 -15.27
C SER A 507 -5.15 18.33 -15.38
N GLU A 508 -4.99 19.07 -14.29
CA GLU A 508 -4.39 20.41 -14.32
C GLU A 508 -2.92 20.45 -13.88
N ALA A 509 -2.45 19.43 -13.15
CA ALA A 509 -1.05 19.31 -12.72
C ALA A 509 -0.35 18.01 -13.16
N GLY A 510 -1.06 17.01 -13.69
CA GLY A 510 -0.48 15.71 -14.05
C GLY A 510 -0.07 14.86 -12.85
N ILE A 511 -0.73 15.06 -11.70
CA ILE A 511 -0.43 14.35 -10.45
C ILE A 511 -1.60 13.43 -10.12
N ALA A 512 -1.43 12.14 -10.40
CA ALA A 512 -2.33 11.11 -9.93
C ALA A 512 -1.98 10.68 -8.50
N LEU A 513 -2.99 10.23 -7.75
CA LEU A 513 -2.88 9.87 -6.33
C LEU A 513 -3.25 8.40 -6.10
N GLU A 514 -2.53 7.73 -5.21
CA GLU A 514 -2.88 6.40 -4.64
C GLU A 514 -4.07 6.55 -3.66
N ALA A 515 -5.19 7.08 -4.16
CA ALA A 515 -6.39 7.47 -3.42
C ALA A 515 -7.24 6.26 -2.98
N HIS A 516 -6.60 5.16 -2.60
CA HIS A 516 -7.24 3.96 -2.07
C HIS A 516 -7.98 4.24 -0.75
N GLN A 517 -8.93 3.39 -0.36
CA GLN A 517 -9.86 3.69 0.75
C GLN A 517 -9.21 4.04 2.10
N GLN A 518 -7.96 3.64 2.36
CA GLN A 518 -7.23 3.97 3.60
C GLN A 518 -6.46 5.31 3.53
N ASN A 519 -6.17 5.84 2.33
CA ASN A 519 -5.52 7.15 2.10
C ASN A 519 -6.54 8.25 1.79
N THR A 520 -7.76 7.88 1.41
CA THR A 520 -8.87 8.81 1.25
C THR A 520 -9.61 8.96 2.59
N LEU A 521 -9.54 10.16 3.16
CA LEU A 521 -10.30 10.58 4.34
C LEU A 521 -11.54 11.33 3.86
N LEU A 522 -12.70 10.98 4.41
CA LEU A 522 -13.95 11.69 4.18
C LEU A 522 -14.18 12.72 5.28
N LEU A 523 -14.70 13.91 4.91
CA LEU A 523 -15.21 14.89 5.86
C LEU A 523 -16.74 14.89 5.85
N LEU A 524 -17.34 14.77 7.03
CA LEU A 524 -18.78 14.75 7.22
C LEU A 524 -19.28 16.01 7.94
N ASP A 525 -20.52 16.43 7.63
CA ASP A 525 -21.24 17.42 8.45
C ASP A 525 -21.84 16.79 9.72
N ALA A 526 -22.52 17.61 10.52
CA ALA A 526 -23.17 17.18 11.77
C ALA A 526 -24.30 16.15 11.56
N ASP A 527 -24.88 16.08 10.36
CA ASP A 527 -25.89 15.07 9.99
C ASP A 527 -25.25 13.78 9.45
N GLY A 528 -24.04 13.84 8.91
CA GLY A 528 -23.33 12.70 8.31
C GLY A 528 -23.32 12.68 6.78
N TRP A 529 -23.58 13.80 6.11
CA TRP A 529 -23.37 13.94 4.67
C TRP A 529 -21.91 14.25 4.33
N PRO A 530 -21.38 13.78 3.18
CA PRO A 530 -20.12 14.27 2.65
C PRO A 530 -20.17 15.77 2.37
N ILE A 531 -19.15 16.49 2.84
CA ILE A 531 -18.93 17.92 2.56
C ILE A 531 -17.52 18.22 2.03
N GLY A 532 -16.65 17.21 2.01
CA GLY A 532 -15.24 17.37 1.64
C GLY A 532 -14.46 16.08 1.83
N GLY A 533 -13.15 16.15 1.59
CA GLY A 533 -12.25 15.02 1.81
C GLY A 533 -10.80 15.47 2.02
N ARG A 534 -9.95 14.55 2.45
CA ARG A 534 -8.50 14.74 2.45
C ARG A 534 -7.81 13.52 1.88
N TYR A 535 -6.90 13.70 0.93
CA TYR A 535 -5.90 12.67 0.63
C TYR A 535 -4.79 12.70 1.70
N ARG A 536 -4.14 11.57 1.95
CA ARG A 536 -2.92 11.49 2.76
C ARG A 536 -1.92 10.52 2.17
N ASP A 537 -0.69 10.67 2.66
CA ASP A 537 0.50 9.86 2.45
C ASP A 537 1.52 10.40 1.43
N ASN A 538 2.79 10.08 1.68
CA ASN A 538 3.96 10.50 0.91
C ASN A 538 4.52 9.40 -0.01
N GLN A 539 4.00 8.17 0.04
CA GLN A 539 4.39 7.13 -0.93
C GLN A 539 3.63 7.30 -2.25
N GLY A 540 2.32 7.56 -2.18
CA GLY A 540 1.38 7.39 -3.29
C GLY A 540 1.17 8.57 -4.25
N TYR A 541 2.21 9.29 -4.65
CA TYR A 541 2.13 10.26 -5.77
C TYR A 541 2.72 9.68 -7.04
N TYR A 542 2.05 9.93 -8.17
CA TYR A 542 2.55 9.63 -9.51
C TYR A 542 2.54 10.91 -10.34
N PHE A 543 3.72 11.37 -10.77
CA PHE A 543 3.83 12.48 -11.71
C PHE A 543 3.93 11.94 -13.12
N ARG A 544 3.02 12.37 -14.00
CA ARG A 544 3.02 12.00 -15.42
C ARG A 544 4.30 12.47 -16.11
N ALA A 545 4.98 11.57 -16.82
CA ALA A 545 6.14 11.91 -17.64
C ALA A 545 5.83 13.02 -18.65
N SER A 546 4.62 13.01 -19.24
CA SER A 546 4.13 14.06 -20.15
C SER A 546 4.08 15.47 -19.53
N ARG A 547 3.98 15.59 -18.20
CA ARG A 547 3.86 16.86 -17.48
C ARG A 547 5.13 17.30 -16.75
N ARG A 548 6.27 16.66 -17.03
CA ARG A 548 7.56 17.02 -16.41
C ARG A 548 7.91 18.50 -16.56
N ALA A 549 7.74 19.08 -17.75
CA ALA A 549 8.04 20.49 -18.00
C ALA A 549 7.11 21.45 -17.23
N ASP A 550 5.80 21.15 -17.18
CA ASP A 550 4.81 21.92 -16.41
C ASP A 550 5.12 21.93 -14.90
N LEU A 551 5.60 20.80 -14.38
CA LEU A 551 5.93 20.62 -12.96
C LEU A 551 7.28 21.25 -12.59
N ASP A 552 8.32 21.07 -13.41
CA ASP A 552 9.64 21.68 -13.20
C ASP A 552 9.56 23.22 -13.29
N ALA A 553 8.75 23.77 -14.20
CA ALA A 553 8.48 25.20 -14.26
C ALA A 553 7.78 25.77 -13.01
N ARG A 554 7.11 24.93 -12.21
CA ARG A 554 6.49 25.30 -10.91
C ARG A 554 7.42 25.06 -9.71
N LEU A 555 8.30 24.07 -9.78
CA LEU A 555 9.31 23.75 -8.78
C LEU A 555 10.53 23.09 -9.47
N PRO A 556 11.59 23.86 -9.78
CA PRO A 556 12.77 23.31 -10.46
C PRO A 556 13.43 22.17 -9.67
N GLY A 557 13.82 21.10 -10.37
CA GLY A 557 14.43 19.90 -9.77
C GLY A 557 13.44 18.98 -9.05
N ILE A 558 12.13 19.19 -9.20
CA ILE A 558 11.11 18.29 -8.65
C ILE A 558 11.27 16.87 -9.20
N GLY A 559 11.13 15.86 -8.34
CA GLY A 559 11.21 14.46 -8.74
C GLY A 559 12.64 13.88 -8.77
N GLU A 560 13.69 14.70 -8.69
CA GLU A 560 15.09 14.24 -8.81
C GLU A 560 15.55 13.37 -7.64
N HIS A 561 15.26 13.78 -6.41
CA HIS A 561 15.59 13.00 -5.20
C HIS A 561 14.49 12.00 -4.81
N SER A 562 13.26 12.24 -5.25
CA SER A 562 12.09 11.45 -4.87
C SER A 562 11.72 10.34 -5.85
N ASP A 563 12.23 10.35 -7.09
CA ASP A 563 11.95 9.33 -8.12
C ASP A 563 10.43 9.09 -8.28
N THR A 564 9.73 10.19 -8.59
CA THR A 564 8.25 10.29 -8.56
C THR A 564 7.60 10.34 -9.95
N PHE A 565 8.41 10.51 -11.00
CA PHE A 565 7.94 10.51 -12.38
C PHE A 565 7.80 9.09 -12.93
N VAL A 566 6.65 8.78 -13.49
CA VAL A 566 6.31 7.50 -14.12
C VAL A 566 5.69 7.74 -15.50
N SER A 567 5.68 6.73 -16.37
CA SER A 567 5.02 6.87 -17.67
C SER A 567 3.52 7.11 -17.51
N ASP A 568 2.90 7.76 -18.49
CA ASP A 568 1.48 8.10 -18.43
C ASP A 568 0.58 6.84 -18.45
N GLU A 569 1.02 5.76 -19.09
CA GLU A 569 0.33 4.47 -19.14
C GLU A 569 0.39 3.73 -17.80
N VAL A 570 1.55 3.75 -17.13
CA VAL A 570 1.70 3.22 -15.76
C VAL A 570 0.92 4.09 -14.77
N THR A 571 0.92 5.41 -14.96
CA THR A 571 0.09 6.34 -14.18
C THR A 571 -1.37 5.97 -14.30
N ASP A 572 -1.86 5.73 -15.52
CA ASP A 572 -3.24 5.38 -15.80
C ASP A 572 -3.64 4.02 -15.20
N GLU A 573 -2.80 2.97 -15.33
CA GLU A 573 -3.09 1.65 -14.75
C GLU A 573 -3.26 1.75 -13.22
N ARG A 574 -2.35 2.47 -12.55
CA ARG A 574 -2.35 2.58 -11.09
C ARG A 574 -3.43 3.53 -10.59
N PHE A 575 -3.67 4.64 -11.28
CA PHE A 575 -4.72 5.59 -10.92
C PHE A 575 -6.12 4.98 -11.08
N ALA A 576 -6.36 4.22 -12.16
CA ALA A 576 -7.60 3.46 -12.34
C ALA A 576 -7.77 2.41 -11.23
N TYR A 577 -6.74 1.63 -10.90
CA TYR A 577 -6.84 0.67 -9.79
C TYR A 577 -7.14 1.35 -8.45
N TYR A 578 -6.44 2.44 -8.10
CA TYR A 578 -6.55 3.02 -6.76
C TYR A 578 -7.78 3.93 -6.57
N LEU A 579 -8.11 4.79 -7.55
CA LEU A 579 -9.27 5.68 -7.47
C LEU A 579 -10.57 4.98 -7.88
N ALA A 580 -10.59 4.24 -9.00
CA ALA A 580 -11.81 3.59 -9.45
C ALA A 580 -12.03 2.24 -8.77
N ILE A 581 -11.13 1.27 -8.93
CA ILE A 581 -11.40 -0.12 -8.50
C ILE A 581 -11.39 -0.26 -6.97
N ASN A 582 -10.33 0.19 -6.30
CA ASN A 582 -10.21 0.07 -4.85
C ASN A 582 -11.18 1.01 -4.11
N ASN A 583 -11.22 2.28 -4.52
CA ASN A 583 -11.99 3.31 -3.84
C ASN A 583 -13.47 3.33 -4.29
N VAL A 584 -13.80 3.84 -5.49
CA VAL A 584 -15.19 4.11 -5.87
C VAL A 584 -16.02 2.84 -6.06
N LEU A 585 -15.54 1.88 -6.85
CA LEU A 585 -16.21 0.59 -7.04
C LEU A 585 -16.26 -0.19 -5.72
N GLY A 586 -15.20 -0.12 -4.89
CA GLY A 586 -15.22 -0.70 -3.55
C GLY A 586 -16.26 -0.06 -2.61
N LEU A 587 -16.51 1.25 -2.73
CA LEU A 587 -17.56 1.94 -1.98
C LEU A 587 -18.96 1.54 -2.47
N ILE A 588 -19.16 1.41 -3.78
CA ILE A 588 -20.38 0.83 -4.37
C ILE A 588 -20.61 -0.59 -3.82
N GLY A 589 -19.57 -1.43 -3.79
CA GLY A 589 -19.62 -2.77 -3.23
C GLY A 589 -19.97 -2.79 -1.74
N ALA A 590 -19.50 -1.81 -0.96
CA ALA A 590 -19.91 -1.64 0.44
C ALA A 590 -21.40 -1.27 0.57
N PHE A 591 -21.94 -0.38 -0.28
CA PHE A 591 -23.38 -0.08 -0.32
C PHE A 591 -24.22 -1.31 -0.68
N GLY A 592 -23.81 -2.08 -1.69
CA GLY A 592 -24.53 -3.26 -2.16
C GLY A 592 -24.52 -4.43 -1.16
N SER A 593 -23.33 -4.82 -0.72
CA SER A 593 -23.13 -5.94 0.20
C SER A 593 -23.78 -5.74 1.57
N GLN A 594 -23.96 -4.48 1.99
CA GLN A 594 -24.66 -4.10 3.23
C GLN A 594 -26.13 -3.70 2.97
N ARG A 595 -26.65 -3.99 1.77
CA ARG A 595 -28.06 -3.82 1.32
C ARG A 595 -28.58 -2.39 1.43
N LEU A 596 -27.70 -1.39 1.40
CA LEU A 596 -28.06 0.03 1.50
C LEU A 596 -28.69 0.56 0.21
N ALA A 597 -28.15 0.15 -0.94
CA ALA A 597 -28.61 0.47 -2.29
C ALA A 597 -28.36 -0.72 -3.24
N ASP A 598 -28.90 -0.66 -4.45
CA ASP A 598 -28.49 -1.53 -5.57
C ASP A 598 -27.17 -0.99 -6.18
N GLU A 599 -26.18 -1.86 -6.38
CA GLU A 599 -24.93 -1.48 -7.05
C GLU A 599 -25.18 -0.94 -8.46
N ARG A 600 -26.15 -1.49 -9.20
CA ARG A 600 -26.48 -1.06 -10.58
C ARG A 600 -26.89 0.41 -10.64
N LEU A 601 -27.61 0.88 -9.62
CA LEU A 601 -28.01 2.29 -9.50
C LEU A 601 -26.79 3.19 -9.27
N LEU A 602 -25.84 2.76 -8.44
CA LEU A 602 -24.64 3.55 -8.15
C LEU A 602 -23.60 3.46 -9.28
N ILE A 603 -23.51 2.34 -9.99
CA ILE A 603 -22.74 2.15 -11.23
C ILE A 603 -23.26 3.11 -12.31
N ALA A 604 -24.58 3.17 -12.52
CA ALA A 604 -25.20 4.12 -13.45
C ALA A 604 -24.94 5.60 -13.04
N ALA A 605 -25.00 5.90 -11.74
CA ALA A 605 -24.65 7.22 -11.21
C ALA A 605 -23.16 7.57 -11.44
N TYR A 606 -22.24 6.61 -11.27
CA TYR A 606 -20.82 6.80 -11.50
C TYR A 606 -20.49 6.92 -13.00
N ARG A 607 -21.12 6.11 -13.88
CA ARG A 607 -21.04 6.28 -15.34
C ARG A 607 -21.46 7.69 -15.76
N ARG A 608 -22.61 8.18 -15.27
CA ARG A 608 -23.08 9.55 -15.53
C ARG A 608 -22.11 10.63 -15.03
N PHE A 609 -21.52 10.45 -13.85
CA PHE A 609 -20.51 11.38 -13.31
C PHE A 609 -19.26 11.41 -14.19
N LEU A 610 -18.74 10.25 -14.63
CA LEU A 610 -17.60 10.19 -15.55
C LEU A 610 -17.93 10.85 -16.91
N SER A 611 -19.15 10.66 -17.42
CA SER A 611 -19.60 11.34 -18.66
C SER A 611 -19.64 12.88 -18.51
N ASP A 612 -20.07 13.40 -17.36
CA ASP A 612 -20.02 14.83 -17.03
C ASP A 612 -18.58 15.34 -16.89
N VAL A 613 -17.70 14.56 -16.24
CA VAL A 613 -16.26 14.88 -16.17
C VAL A 613 -15.61 14.90 -17.56
N ALA A 614 -16.07 14.09 -18.52
CA ALA A 614 -15.55 14.06 -19.88
C ALA A 614 -16.12 15.16 -20.80
N THR A 615 -17.44 15.42 -20.74
CA THR A 615 -18.16 16.21 -21.74
C THR A 615 -18.99 17.37 -21.19
N GLY A 616 -19.13 17.48 -19.86
CA GLY A 616 -19.92 18.51 -19.20
C GLY A 616 -19.28 19.91 -19.18
N PRO A 617 -19.98 20.92 -18.63
CA PRO A 617 -19.50 22.31 -18.59
C PRO A 617 -18.18 22.49 -17.84
N ALA A 618 -17.92 21.65 -16.84
CA ALA A 618 -16.70 21.61 -16.04
C ALA A 618 -15.84 20.37 -16.36
N ARG A 619 -15.74 20.01 -17.65
CA ARG A 619 -14.95 18.87 -18.13
C ARG A 619 -13.47 18.97 -17.72
N LEU A 620 -12.86 17.82 -17.47
CA LEU A 620 -11.46 17.67 -17.08
C LEU A 620 -10.66 16.99 -18.20
N ARG A 621 -9.38 17.38 -18.32
CA ARG A 621 -8.41 16.92 -19.32
C ARG A 621 -7.60 15.72 -18.80
N THR A 622 -8.30 14.71 -18.30
CA THR A 622 -7.75 13.43 -17.83
C THR A 622 -8.24 12.29 -18.72
N THR A 623 -7.43 11.24 -18.88
CA THR A 623 -7.74 10.01 -19.61
C THR A 623 -8.73 9.11 -18.86
N MET A 624 -8.87 9.28 -17.55
CA MET A 624 -9.63 8.36 -16.68
C MET A 624 -11.09 8.12 -17.11
N PRO A 625 -11.90 9.13 -17.50
CA PRO A 625 -13.27 8.88 -17.92
C PRO A 625 -13.37 7.93 -19.12
N ALA A 626 -12.53 8.11 -20.15
CA ALA A 626 -12.52 7.24 -21.32
C ALA A 626 -12.05 5.83 -20.96
N LEU A 627 -10.92 5.71 -20.25
CA LEU A 627 -10.38 4.41 -19.80
C LEU A 627 -11.41 3.60 -18.98
N LEU A 628 -12.19 4.27 -18.13
CA LEU A 628 -13.16 3.63 -17.24
C LEU A 628 -14.53 3.37 -17.91
N LEU A 629 -14.94 4.15 -18.91
CA LEU A 629 -16.22 3.98 -19.61
C LEU A 629 -16.12 3.06 -20.84
N ASP A 630 -15.01 3.12 -21.57
CA ASP A 630 -14.88 2.55 -22.91
C ASP A 630 -14.10 1.22 -22.93
N SER A 631 -13.28 0.93 -21.91
CA SER A 631 -12.56 -0.35 -21.83
C SER A 631 -13.47 -1.48 -21.31
N PRO A 632 -13.54 -2.65 -21.99
CA PRO A 632 -14.33 -3.79 -21.51
C PRO A 632 -13.71 -4.50 -20.30
N VAL A 633 -12.42 -4.29 -20.03
CA VAL A 633 -11.67 -4.85 -18.91
C VAL A 633 -10.86 -3.78 -18.18
N LEU A 634 -10.64 -3.96 -16.88
CA LEU A 634 -9.76 -3.10 -16.08
C LEU A 634 -8.58 -3.90 -15.52
N ARG A 635 -7.43 -3.25 -15.42
CA ARG A 635 -6.24 -3.79 -14.77
C ARG A 635 -6.38 -3.66 -13.25
N CYS A 636 -6.34 -4.80 -12.55
CA CYS A 636 -6.55 -4.86 -11.11
C CYS A 636 -5.36 -5.55 -10.41
N LYS A 637 -4.88 -4.94 -9.32
CA LYS A 637 -3.86 -5.53 -8.46
C LYS A 637 -4.36 -6.83 -7.83
N ALA A 638 -3.63 -7.91 -8.05
CA ALA A 638 -3.91 -9.24 -7.54
C ALA A 638 -3.20 -9.44 -6.21
N ASN A 639 -3.91 -9.27 -5.09
CA ASN A 639 -3.30 -9.21 -3.76
C ASN A 639 -2.98 -10.60 -3.20
N LEU A 640 -3.67 -11.66 -3.66
CA LEU A 640 -3.35 -13.05 -3.32
C LEU A 640 -2.20 -13.56 -4.19
N LEU A 641 -2.20 -13.29 -5.50
CA LEU A 641 -1.06 -13.65 -6.36
C LEU A 641 0.22 -12.88 -6.01
N THR A 642 0.13 -11.58 -5.72
CA THR A 642 1.28 -10.77 -5.23
C THR A 642 1.87 -11.34 -3.94
N ARG A 643 1.02 -11.88 -3.05
CA ARG A 643 1.48 -12.58 -1.84
C ARG A 643 2.17 -13.90 -2.16
N LEU A 644 1.57 -14.69 -3.03
CA LEU A 644 2.05 -16.04 -3.36
C LEU A 644 3.37 -16.04 -4.15
N HIS A 645 3.73 -14.93 -4.80
CA HIS A 645 5.04 -14.73 -5.45
C HIS A 645 6.05 -13.98 -4.54
N GLY A 646 5.81 -13.94 -3.22
CA GLY A 646 6.76 -13.43 -2.22
C GLY A 646 7.06 -11.91 -2.23
N LEU A 647 6.45 -11.16 -3.16
CA LEU A 647 6.80 -9.77 -3.48
C LEU A 647 6.65 -8.82 -2.29
N ASP A 648 7.54 -7.82 -2.21
CA ASP A 648 7.44 -6.71 -1.26
C ASP A 648 7.19 -5.41 -2.03
N GLU A 649 5.98 -4.85 -1.88
CA GLU A 649 5.45 -3.77 -2.74
C GLU A 649 6.16 -2.40 -2.56
N LEU A 650 7.22 -2.35 -1.74
CA LEU A 650 8.09 -1.17 -1.56
C LEU A 650 9.51 -1.41 -2.11
N VAL A 651 9.81 -2.58 -2.70
CA VAL A 651 11.14 -2.95 -3.20
C VAL A 651 11.08 -3.37 -4.66
N GLY A 652 11.32 -2.42 -5.56
CA GLY A 652 11.45 -2.65 -6.99
C GLY A 652 11.04 -1.43 -7.82
N PRO A 653 11.04 -1.56 -9.16
CA PRO A 653 10.37 -0.63 -10.05
C PRO A 653 8.83 -0.72 -9.90
N VAL A 654 8.14 0.40 -10.10
CA VAL A 654 6.70 0.53 -9.79
C VAL A 654 5.83 -0.39 -10.65
N ASP A 655 6.22 -0.65 -11.89
CA ASP A 655 5.51 -1.54 -12.82
C ASP A 655 5.40 -2.99 -12.29
N THR A 656 6.47 -3.50 -11.69
CA THR A 656 6.75 -4.92 -11.42
C THR A 656 6.65 -5.32 -9.94
N GLN A 657 6.61 -4.35 -9.01
CA GLN A 657 6.51 -4.60 -7.56
C GLN A 657 5.17 -5.24 -7.09
N SER A 658 4.24 -5.59 -8.00
CA SER A 658 2.98 -6.27 -7.70
C SER A 658 2.42 -6.98 -8.93
N VAL A 659 1.70 -8.08 -8.73
CA VAL A 659 0.97 -8.78 -9.81
C VAL A 659 -0.31 -8.01 -10.15
N TYR A 660 -0.57 -7.79 -11.44
CA TYR A 660 -1.82 -7.24 -11.96
C TYR A 660 -2.48 -8.20 -12.95
N VAL A 661 -3.76 -8.46 -12.73
CA VAL A 661 -4.65 -9.25 -13.59
C VAL A 661 -5.65 -8.33 -14.31
N SER A 662 -6.34 -8.85 -15.30
CA SER A 662 -7.45 -8.15 -15.96
C SER A 662 -8.78 -8.68 -15.42
N ILE A 663 -9.71 -7.78 -15.07
CA ILE A 663 -11.06 -8.10 -14.61
C ILE A 663 -12.11 -7.49 -15.55
N SER A 664 -13.28 -8.10 -15.65
CA SER A 664 -14.41 -7.54 -16.39
C SER A 664 -14.81 -6.17 -15.83
N ASN A 665 -15.02 -5.16 -16.70
CA ASN A 665 -15.32 -3.80 -16.26
C ASN A 665 -16.83 -3.62 -15.96
N PRO A 666 -17.26 -3.43 -14.68
CA PRO A 666 -18.67 -3.20 -14.34
C PRO A 666 -19.19 -1.82 -14.78
N LEU A 667 -18.33 -0.95 -15.32
CA LEU A 667 -18.72 0.32 -15.93
C LEU A 667 -18.93 0.23 -17.45
N HIS A 668 -18.57 -0.87 -18.12
CA HIS A 668 -18.75 -1.02 -19.56
C HIS A 668 -20.14 -1.57 -19.94
N SER A 669 -20.74 -2.38 -19.05
CA SER A 669 -22.08 -2.98 -19.20
C SER A 669 -23.24 -2.01 -18.94
#